data_AF-A0AAV0TIJ2-F1
#
_entry.id   AF-A0AAV0TIJ2-F1
#
_cell.length_a   1.000
_cell.length_b   1.000
_cell.length_c   1.000
_cell.angle_alpha   90.00
_cell.angle_beta   90.00
_cell.angle_gamma   90.00
#
_symmetry.space_group_name_H-M   'P 1'
#
loop_
_entity.id
_entity.type
_entity.pdbx_description
1 polymer ?
#
loop_
_entity_poly.entity_id
_entity_poly.type
_entity_poly.pdbx_seq_one_letter_code
_entity_poly.pdbx_strand_id
1 'polypeptide(L)'
;MADVTQRLAACVDDTAVATELRAALQDLASIEDHKAALDDVVAFVTASEDRWSTIAQTFVSDFREDTSEDEIQLKLLDALLVWIVQEKVQMNHKIFSILLQFFELAIRHLGGAGDMRRWFKWGDQVLNLVYQNATLLKDQEPLEAEDEAQQDFEGLRCYVVKIAMLLMQLRNKIERSDDVKSDLKTVTFIWKVVVDPTNLAKLATTFGPTLAGAVAEENDAKAFSVNEAIVAVVISVECSAGQLLRVLNGKNTDVLDVGVLKFLKLYWRAFQRLIVAFTDKLECELENCVLVIVNVTATLLYATQHSQIPESSKTGHELRALLDQAVEITVKLANSTHGATNCQTRASIRTLLWHPAADMVRAVSQRQPSDMTTTDVESSIQWSHLLILTAFAASNEDISKGNTDGDTVYTDSYRAIEVSQLFARYRECALADPHSRLIEKTELFMDLMLGYFFNFEDIAELQLTLLKQTLYPDWMQRTLCWEIWRELLCFCWDETLAVQALQMLVDITQWDDSSSNKSFVLASGVIDEVLQLIAFVYTDMPLPLQDVCMDQVTAVVDVISSKGPGHHFNLRVASQLHLLEKLAGVHFLHSYNGLIKDEWVAKYLPICFECCGTILDLLSSEVKASTAKHDGVLKMIRVLDMCLLVLRGVFDDSEPRQDGITELSVILVRMATEALSQLAAYCKQTGGSQIVANGLQPLINCTSRSLALEKVGSRCIGRAIETSLHILTKLGSVLKSNKNNQCVQVMKDLLAIIDSAQILEQDGALSDTPIITARFVSATLFDLQVAGGDTAVVWQLVLALFQKLFASTWTASHQTSQATLLLSVILDALYKFIAHSNVVELPGVALRTLLANEFQPFRQSVSMRKLAPEDVAKALETAQSSTLQSLKRSQNSQYRAFRDRFPDEPAEFYDRFGKNISVTSTKRSAENSEALPQKRHKITHFVSLCREIESLLSSMEDDKTAANILSGKELEDATAVLHKLLAKTIKLCP
;
A
#
# COMPACT_ATOMS: atom_id res chain seq x y z
N MET A 1 77.24 -10.43 -2.25
CA MET A 1 76.69 -10.18 -3.60
C MET A 1 77.65 -10.49 -4.73
N ALA A 2 78.77 -9.77 -4.93
CA ALA A 2 79.68 -10.01 -6.05
C ALA A 2 80.13 -11.49 -6.19
N ASP A 3 80.40 -12.16 -5.06
CA ASP A 3 80.76 -13.58 -5.02
C ASP A 3 79.60 -14.52 -5.39
N VAL A 4 78.36 -14.25 -4.92
CA VAL A 4 77.15 -15.01 -5.28
C VAL A 4 76.84 -14.85 -6.78
N THR A 5 76.92 -13.64 -7.32
CA THR A 5 76.73 -13.40 -8.77
C THR A 5 77.79 -14.07 -9.63
N GLN A 6 79.04 -14.16 -9.16
CA GLN A 6 80.13 -14.84 -9.87
C GLN A 6 79.94 -16.36 -9.86
N ARG A 7 79.46 -16.93 -8.75
CA ARG A 7 79.09 -18.35 -8.63
C ARG A 7 77.92 -18.71 -9.54
N LEU A 8 76.85 -17.91 -9.54
CA LEU A 8 75.70 -18.09 -10.41
C LEU A 8 76.05 -17.97 -11.91
N ALA A 9 76.95 -17.06 -12.28
CA ALA A 9 77.41 -16.89 -13.65
C ALA A 9 78.35 -18.02 -14.14
N ALA A 10 78.94 -18.80 -13.22
CA ALA A 10 79.84 -19.92 -13.53
C ALA A 10 79.11 -21.26 -13.73
N CYS A 11 77.79 -21.31 -13.48
CA CYS A 11 76.96 -22.49 -13.69
C CYS A 11 76.81 -22.82 -15.19
N VAL A 12 76.83 -24.12 -15.52
CA VAL A 12 76.84 -24.62 -16.91
C VAL A 12 75.42 -24.70 -17.51
N ASP A 13 74.41 -24.89 -16.67
CA ASP A 13 73.00 -24.98 -17.06
C ASP A 13 72.07 -24.38 -15.98
N ASP A 14 70.81 -24.15 -16.33
CA ASP A 14 69.84 -23.51 -15.44
C ASP A 14 69.48 -24.37 -14.21
N THR A 15 69.70 -25.70 -14.27
CA THR A 15 69.57 -26.59 -13.12
C THR A 15 70.69 -26.41 -12.11
N ALA A 16 71.93 -26.22 -12.58
CA ALA A 16 73.09 -25.89 -11.76
C ALA A 16 72.93 -24.51 -11.11
N VAL A 17 72.36 -23.54 -11.85
CA VAL A 17 71.98 -22.23 -11.30
C VAL A 17 70.97 -22.38 -10.17
N ALA A 18 69.93 -23.21 -10.32
CA ALA A 18 68.95 -23.44 -9.26
C ALA A 18 69.57 -24.08 -8.00
N THR A 19 70.48 -25.04 -8.16
CA THR A 19 71.17 -25.68 -7.02
C THR A 19 72.14 -24.74 -6.31
N GLU A 20 72.87 -23.91 -7.06
CA GLU A 20 73.80 -22.93 -6.47
C GLU A 20 73.04 -21.79 -5.78
N LEU A 21 71.92 -21.34 -6.38
CA LEU A 21 71.06 -20.33 -5.79
C LEU A 21 70.46 -20.81 -4.46
N ARG A 22 70.14 -22.10 -4.34
CA ARG A 22 69.71 -22.72 -3.08
C ARG A 22 70.81 -22.68 -2.03
N ALA A 23 72.03 -23.08 -2.38
CA ALA A 23 73.18 -23.02 -1.46
C ALA A 23 73.48 -21.58 -1.02
N ALA A 24 73.24 -20.60 -1.91
CA ALA A 24 73.43 -19.18 -1.64
C ALA A 24 72.30 -18.53 -0.83
N LEU A 25 71.16 -19.21 -0.54
CA LEU A 25 70.07 -18.62 0.26
C LEU A 25 70.52 -18.23 1.67
N GLN A 26 71.39 -19.05 2.30
CA GLN A 26 71.99 -18.73 3.60
C GLN A 26 72.91 -17.51 3.53
N ASP A 27 73.71 -17.41 2.47
CA ASP A 27 74.58 -16.25 2.24
C ASP A 27 73.76 -14.98 2.02
N LEU A 28 72.67 -15.06 1.25
CA LEU A 28 71.72 -13.96 1.01
C LEU A 28 71.01 -13.50 2.29
N ALA A 29 70.79 -14.40 3.24
CA ALA A 29 70.22 -14.10 4.56
C ALA A 29 71.10 -13.25 5.45
N SER A 30 72.41 -13.23 5.20
CA SER A 30 73.39 -12.55 6.04
C SER A 30 73.69 -11.11 5.61
N ILE A 31 73.13 -10.64 4.49
CA ILE A 31 73.47 -9.35 3.84
C ILE A 31 72.59 -8.21 4.37
N GLU A 32 73.12 -7.13 4.98
CA GLU A 32 72.26 -6.08 5.58
C GLU A 32 71.17 -5.45 4.66
N ASP A 33 71.41 -5.36 3.33
CA ASP A 33 70.42 -4.92 2.34
C ASP A 33 69.87 -6.10 1.51
N HIS A 34 69.01 -6.91 2.14
CA HIS A 34 68.38 -8.07 1.49
C HIS A 34 67.61 -7.72 0.22
N LYS A 35 67.07 -6.50 0.10
CA LYS A 35 66.19 -6.13 -1.02
C LYS A 35 66.99 -5.88 -2.30
N ALA A 36 68.04 -5.07 -2.21
CA ALA A 36 68.92 -4.84 -3.37
C ALA A 36 69.59 -6.15 -3.83
N ALA A 37 69.97 -7.01 -2.88
CA ALA A 37 70.52 -8.33 -3.16
C ALA A 37 69.53 -9.25 -3.92
N LEU A 38 68.26 -9.23 -3.52
CA LEU A 38 67.19 -9.98 -4.20
C LEU A 38 66.89 -9.40 -5.58
N ASP A 39 66.86 -8.08 -5.74
CA ASP A 39 66.60 -7.42 -7.03
C ASP A 39 67.69 -7.78 -8.07
N ASP A 40 68.96 -7.84 -7.66
CA ASP A 40 70.09 -8.27 -8.51
C ASP A 40 69.97 -9.75 -8.93
N VAL A 41 69.53 -10.62 -8.01
CA VAL A 41 69.29 -12.04 -8.29
C VAL A 41 68.09 -12.21 -9.22
N VAL A 42 67.00 -11.48 -8.99
CA VAL A 42 65.81 -11.50 -9.85
C VAL A 42 66.18 -11.07 -11.26
N ALA A 43 66.91 -9.97 -11.43
CA ALA A 43 67.40 -9.52 -12.74
C ALA A 43 68.26 -10.56 -13.46
N PHE A 44 69.05 -11.35 -12.72
CA PHE A 44 69.84 -12.44 -13.28
C PHE A 44 68.99 -13.67 -13.69
N VAL A 45 67.99 -14.02 -12.86
CA VAL A 45 67.07 -15.15 -13.10
C VAL A 45 66.12 -14.84 -14.26
N THR A 46 65.65 -13.61 -14.38
CA THR A 46 64.67 -13.19 -15.38
C THR A 46 65.29 -12.82 -16.74
N ALA A 47 66.62 -12.84 -16.85
CA ALA A 47 67.33 -12.63 -18.11
C ALA A 47 67.02 -13.69 -19.19
N SER A 48 66.41 -14.82 -18.81
CA SER A 48 65.94 -15.87 -19.73
C SER A 48 64.63 -16.48 -19.19
N GLU A 49 63.64 -16.66 -20.06
CA GLU A 49 62.37 -17.33 -19.71
C GLU A 49 62.57 -18.78 -19.25
N ASP A 50 63.53 -19.51 -19.84
CA ASP A 50 63.85 -20.88 -19.46
C ASP A 50 64.53 -20.96 -18.09
N ARG A 51 65.36 -19.97 -17.79
CA ARG A 51 66.01 -19.83 -16.48
C ARG A 51 64.99 -19.48 -15.40
N TRP A 52 64.11 -18.51 -15.66
CA TRP A 52 62.99 -18.20 -14.78
C TRP A 52 62.13 -19.44 -14.54
N SER A 53 61.75 -20.15 -15.61
CA SER A 53 60.87 -21.31 -15.51
C SER A 53 61.49 -22.43 -14.66
N THR A 54 62.75 -22.76 -14.92
CA THR A 54 63.48 -23.83 -14.21
C THR A 54 63.67 -23.48 -12.73
N ILE A 55 64.04 -22.23 -12.44
CA ILE A 55 64.28 -21.78 -11.06
C ILE A 55 62.97 -21.65 -10.29
N ALA A 56 61.93 -21.04 -10.87
CA ALA A 56 60.62 -20.94 -10.23
C ALA A 56 60.01 -22.32 -9.94
N GLN A 57 60.04 -23.24 -10.92
CA GLN A 57 59.53 -24.60 -10.73
C GLN A 57 60.28 -25.37 -9.63
N THR A 58 61.61 -25.28 -9.62
CA THR A 58 62.44 -25.97 -8.63
C THR A 58 62.23 -25.40 -7.22
N PHE A 59 62.15 -24.07 -7.09
CA PHE A 59 61.98 -23.40 -5.80
C PHE A 59 60.56 -23.54 -5.23
N VAL A 60 59.54 -23.61 -6.08
CA VAL A 60 58.16 -23.89 -5.62
C VAL A 60 58.00 -25.37 -5.20
N SER A 61 58.60 -26.30 -5.96
CA SER A 61 58.50 -27.75 -5.66
C SER A 61 59.24 -28.16 -4.39
N ASP A 62 60.36 -27.49 -4.08
CA ASP A 62 61.23 -27.85 -2.96
C ASP A 62 60.91 -27.14 -1.63
N PHE A 63 59.88 -26.28 -1.60
CA PHE A 63 59.49 -25.55 -0.40
C PHE A 63 58.97 -26.49 0.71
N ARG A 64 59.58 -26.43 1.92
CA ARG A 64 59.20 -27.19 3.13
C ARG A 64 59.20 -26.27 4.36
N GLU A 65 58.22 -26.41 5.24
CA GLU A 65 57.78 -25.36 6.18
C GLU A 65 58.61 -25.11 7.47
N ASP A 66 59.94 -25.29 7.51
CA ASP A 66 60.66 -25.45 8.81
C ASP A 66 61.99 -24.68 9.05
N THR A 67 62.38 -23.67 8.25
CA THR A 67 63.68 -22.95 8.43
C THR A 67 63.64 -21.43 8.14
N SER A 68 64.64 -20.67 8.63
CA SER A 68 64.81 -19.23 8.32
C SER A 68 65.20 -18.95 6.85
N GLU A 69 65.68 -19.97 6.14
CA GLU A 69 65.98 -19.93 4.70
C GLU A 69 64.70 -19.80 3.86
N ASP A 70 63.58 -20.31 4.39
CA ASP A 70 62.28 -20.29 3.73
C ASP A 70 61.73 -18.87 3.56
N GLU A 71 62.04 -17.91 4.43
CA GLU A 71 61.54 -16.53 4.31
C GLU A 71 62.22 -15.75 3.17
N ILE A 72 63.48 -16.06 2.85
CA ILE A 72 64.20 -15.42 1.73
C ILE A 72 63.84 -16.10 0.42
N GLN A 73 63.67 -17.43 0.44
CA GLN A 73 63.07 -18.17 -0.66
C GLN A 73 61.68 -17.62 -1.00
N LEU A 74 60.83 -17.34 -0.01
CA LEU A 74 59.51 -16.73 -0.22
C LEU A 74 59.59 -15.31 -0.79
N LYS A 75 60.54 -14.48 -0.34
CA LYS A 75 60.76 -13.12 -0.89
C LYS A 75 61.29 -13.14 -2.33
N LEU A 76 62.11 -14.13 -2.68
CA LEU A 76 62.56 -14.35 -4.05
C LEU A 76 61.38 -14.79 -4.94
N LEU A 77 60.58 -15.75 -4.47
CA LEU A 77 59.36 -16.19 -5.16
C LEU A 77 58.33 -15.05 -5.31
N ASP A 78 58.16 -14.19 -4.29
CA ASP A 78 57.37 -12.96 -4.34
C ASP A 78 57.81 -12.06 -5.51
N ALA A 79 59.13 -11.85 -5.66
CA ALA A 79 59.68 -10.98 -6.70
C ALA A 79 59.59 -11.61 -8.10
N LEU A 80 59.80 -12.93 -8.22
CA LEU A 80 59.64 -13.66 -9.48
C LEU A 80 58.18 -13.68 -9.97
N LEU A 81 57.21 -13.78 -9.05
CA LEU A 81 55.79 -13.69 -9.38
C LEU A 81 55.37 -12.25 -9.75
N VAL A 82 55.93 -11.23 -9.08
CA VAL A 82 55.70 -9.82 -9.46
C VAL A 82 56.24 -9.52 -10.86
N TRP A 83 57.42 -10.05 -11.18
CA TRP A 83 58.06 -9.86 -12.48
C TRP A 83 57.18 -10.36 -13.64
N ILE A 84 56.71 -11.62 -13.56
CA ILE A 84 55.88 -12.21 -14.62
C ILE A 84 54.51 -11.51 -14.76
N VAL A 85 54.00 -10.86 -13.71
CA VAL A 85 52.76 -10.05 -13.76
C VAL A 85 52.98 -8.70 -14.43
N GLN A 86 54.18 -8.12 -14.32
CA GLN A 86 54.49 -6.79 -14.84
C GLN A 86 55.01 -6.81 -16.28
N GLU A 87 55.69 -7.89 -16.67
CA GLU A 87 56.31 -8.01 -17.98
C GLU A 87 55.38 -8.74 -18.97
N LYS A 88 55.28 -8.25 -20.21
CA LYS A 88 54.40 -8.81 -21.26
C LYS A 88 54.99 -10.07 -21.89
N VAL A 89 55.33 -11.05 -21.05
CA VAL A 89 55.89 -12.34 -21.46
C VAL A 89 54.82 -13.14 -22.22
N GLN A 90 55.23 -13.84 -23.29
CA GLN A 90 54.33 -14.69 -24.06
C GLN A 90 53.97 -15.92 -23.23
N MET A 91 52.71 -16.03 -22.81
CA MET A 91 52.25 -17.14 -21.98
C MET A 91 52.23 -18.45 -22.76
N ASN A 92 52.83 -19.49 -22.18
CA ASN A 92 52.89 -20.85 -22.73
C ASN A 92 52.53 -21.89 -21.65
N HIS A 93 52.43 -23.17 -22.05
CA HIS A 93 52.11 -24.28 -21.14
C HIS A 93 53.02 -24.39 -19.91
N LYS A 94 54.32 -24.14 -20.09
CA LYS A 94 55.33 -24.25 -19.03
C LYS A 94 55.10 -23.18 -17.97
N ILE A 95 54.83 -21.95 -18.38
CA ILE A 95 54.53 -20.83 -17.49
C ILE A 95 53.19 -21.08 -16.76
N PHE A 96 52.14 -21.53 -17.45
CA PHE A 96 50.86 -21.86 -16.79
C PHE A 96 50.97 -23.00 -15.77
N SER A 97 51.82 -24.01 -16.03
CA SER A 97 52.11 -25.10 -15.08
C SER A 97 52.76 -24.57 -13.79
N ILE A 98 53.72 -23.64 -13.93
CA ILE A 98 54.40 -23.02 -12.80
C ILE A 98 53.43 -22.12 -12.02
N LEU A 99 52.60 -21.33 -12.71
CA LEU A 99 51.56 -20.50 -12.08
C LEU A 99 50.53 -21.35 -11.32
N LEU A 100 50.18 -22.54 -11.83
CA LEU A 100 49.33 -23.47 -11.10
C LEU A 100 50.00 -23.95 -9.80
N GLN A 101 51.31 -24.24 -9.81
CA GLN A 101 52.04 -24.63 -8.60
C GLN A 101 52.10 -23.49 -7.57
N PHE A 102 52.31 -22.24 -8.02
CA PHE A 102 52.17 -21.05 -7.15
C PHE A 102 50.78 -20.98 -6.51
N PHE A 103 49.74 -21.26 -7.29
CA PHE A 103 48.36 -21.25 -6.82
C PHE A 103 48.08 -22.39 -5.84
N GLU A 104 48.53 -23.62 -6.12
CA GLU A 104 48.41 -24.77 -5.23
C GLU A 104 49.08 -24.50 -3.88
N LEU A 105 50.28 -23.91 -3.89
CA LEU A 105 51.01 -23.53 -2.69
C LEU A 105 50.23 -22.46 -1.90
N ALA A 106 49.74 -21.41 -2.57
CA ALA A 106 48.92 -20.39 -1.94
C ALA A 106 47.64 -20.98 -1.29
N ILE A 107 46.92 -21.84 -2.00
CA ILE A 107 45.69 -22.51 -1.50
C ILE A 107 45.99 -23.41 -0.30
N ARG A 108 47.14 -24.10 -0.27
CA ARG A 108 47.54 -24.97 0.85
C ARG A 108 47.66 -24.21 2.16
N HIS A 109 48.27 -23.02 2.12
CA HIS A 109 48.49 -22.17 3.30
C HIS A 109 47.28 -21.28 3.62
N LEU A 110 46.40 -21.00 2.66
CA LEU A 110 45.10 -20.39 2.94
C LEU A 110 44.24 -21.35 3.79
N GLY A 111 43.70 -20.82 4.90
CA GLY A 111 42.95 -21.59 5.90
C GLY A 111 43.79 -22.20 7.03
N GLY A 112 45.09 -21.91 7.13
CA GLY A 112 45.94 -22.22 8.30
C GLY A 112 46.05 -21.05 9.30
N ALA A 113 46.72 -21.25 10.44
CA ALA A 113 47.00 -20.18 11.41
C ALA A 113 48.27 -19.39 11.01
N GLY A 114 48.16 -18.10 10.67
CA GLY A 114 49.31 -17.25 10.29
C GLY A 114 48.94 -15.98 9.52
N ASP A 115 49.94 -15.23 9.03
CA ASP A 115 49.73 -14.07 8.15
C ASP A 115 49.34 -14.52 6.73
N MET A 116 48.06 -14.39 6.40
CA MET A 116 47.50 -14.82 5.12
C MET A 116 47.73 -13.79 3.98
N ARG A 117 48.25 -12.59 4.26
CA ARG A 117 48.34 -11.50 3.26
C ARG A 117 49.21 -11.87 2.05
N ARG A 118 50.33 -12.56 2.27
CA ARG A 118 51.24 -12.99 1.19
C ARG A 118 50.54 -13.98 0.25
N TRP A 119 49.85 -14.96 0.81
CA TRP A 119 49.17 -16.01 0.03
C TRP A 119 47.96 -15.48 -0.75
N PHE A 120 47.20 -14.53 -0.19
CA PHE A 120 46.17 -13.81 -0.96
C PHE A 120 46.78 -13.06 -2.15
N LYS A 121 47.88 -12.35 -1.94
CA LYS A 121 48.59 -11.62 -3.00
C LYS A 121 49.05 -12.55 -4.13
N TRP A 122 49.59 -13.73 -3.79
CA TRP A 122 50.00 -14.72 -4.80
C TRP A 122 48.82 -15.24 -5.61
N GLY A 123 47.74 -15.62 -4.92
CA GLY A 123 46.52 -16.08 -5.57
C GLY A 123 45.92 -15.04 -6.52
N ASP A 124 45.84 -13.79 -6.07
CA ASP A 124 45.34 -12.66 -6.86
C ASP A 124 46.22 -12.39 -8.10
N GLN A 125 47.54 -12.47 -7.95
CA GLN A 125 48.50 -12.29 -9.03
C GLN A 125 48.40 -13.38 -10.11
N VAL A 126 48.30 -14.65 -9.70
CA VAL A 126 48.11 -15.78 -10.63
C VAL A 126 46.81 -15.62 -11.41
N LEU A 127 45.71 -15.31 -10.72
CA LEU A 127 44.40 -15.19 -11.39
C LEU A 127 44.31 -13.98 -12.31
N ASN A 128 44.96 -12.87 -11.97
CA ASN A 128 45.10 -11.74 -12.88
C ASN A 128 45.73 -12.14 -14.21
N LEU A 129 46.81 -12.93 -14.17
CA LEU A 129 47.45 -13.44 -15.38
C LEU A 129 46.53 -14.35 -16.19
N VAL A 130 45.76 -15.21 -15.52
CA VAL A 130 44.74 -16.06 -16.17
C VAL A 130 43.68 -15.22 -16.89
N TYR A 131 43.20 -14.13 -16.27
CA TYR A 131 42.22 -13.24 -16.91
C TYR A 131 42.80 -12.35 -18.02
N GLN A 132 44.03 -11.85 -17.86
CA GLN A 132 44.71 -11.07 -18.88
C GLN A 132 44.93 -11.88 -20.17
N ASN A 133 45.04 -13.20 -20.04
CA ASN A 133 45.20 -14.14 -21.15
C ASN A 133 43.90 -14.89 -21.48
N ALA A 134 42.73 -14.34 -21.11
CA ALA A 134 41.45 -15.01 -21.31
C ALA A 134 41.12 -15.26 -22.79
N THR A 135 41.55 -14.41 -23.72
CA THR A 135 41.33 -14.62 -25.17
C THR A 135 42.10 -15.84 -25.69
N LEU A 136 43.37 -15.99 -25.30
CA LEU A 136 44.18 -17.18 -25.60
C LEU A 136 43.59 -18.47 -25.03
N LEU A 137 42.90 -18.36 -23.89
CA LEU A 137 42.24 -19.48 -23.21
C LEU A 137 40.80 -19.73 -23.70
N LYS A 138 40.20 -18.82 -24.47
CA LYS A 138 38.83 -18.88 -25.01
C LYS A 138 38.77 -19.25 -26.49
N ASP A 139 39.62 -18.65 -27.32
CA ASP A 139 39.62 -18.81 -28.78
C ASP A 139 40.22 -20.17 -29.14
N GLN A 140 39.40 -21.22 -29.12
CA GLN A 140 39.67 -22.49 -29.79
C GLN A 140 38.37 -23.32 -29.89
N GLU A 141 37.63 -23.12 -30.98
CA GLU A 141 36.71 -24.12 -31.51
C GLU A 141 37.51 -25.36 -31.97
N PRO A 142 36.95 -26.57 -31.88
CA PRO A 142 37.61 -27.77 -32.36
C PRO A 142 37.64 -27.73 -33.89
N LEU A 143 38.68 -27.15 -34.47
CA LEU A 143 39.00 -27.35 -35.88
C LEU A 143 39.48 -28.79 -36.03
N GLU A 144 38.66 -29.60 -36.71
CA GLU A 144 39.01 -30.90 -37.25
C GLU A 144 40.23 -30.76 -38.19
N ALA A 145 41.45 -30.79 -37.64
CA ALA A 145 42.68 -30.86 -38.44
C ALA A 145 43.84 -31.49 -37.63
N GLU A 146 44.14 -32.73 -37.98
CA GLU A 146 45.45 -33.42 -37.93
C GLU A 146 46.21 -33.45 -36.58
N ASP A 147 45.88 -34.48 -35.78
CA ASP A 147 46.63 -35.40 -34.88
C ASP A 147 47.97 -35.04 -34.19
N GLU A 148 48.68 -33.94 -34.48
CA GLU A 148 49.92 -33.59 -33.75
C GLU A 148 49.85 -32.25 -33.00
N ALA A 149 48.86 -31.40 -33.29
CA ALA A 149 48.65 -30.14 -32.56
C ALA A 149 47.72 -30.29 -31.33
N GLN A 150 46.88 -31.34 -31.27
CA GLN A 150 45.82 -31.49 -30.26
C GLN A 150 46.32 -31.72 -28.81
N GLN A 151 47.51 -32.28 -28.61
CA GLN A 151 48.01 -32.61 -27.25
C GLN A 151 48.44 -31.40 -26.43
N ASP A 152 48.99 -30.35 -27.06
CA ASP A 152 49.31 -29.13 -26.33
C ASP A 152 48.01 -28.41 -25.94
N PHE A 153 47.06 -28.23 -26.86
CA PHE A 153 45.86 -27.40 -26.64
C PHE A 153 44.86 -27.92 -25.59
N GLU A 154 44.72 -29.24 -25.44
CA GLU A 154 43.86 -29.85 -24.40
C GLU A 154 44.40 -29.57 -22.97
N GLY A 155 45.71 -29.35 -22.85
CA GLY A 155 46.38 -28.98 -21.60
C GLY A 155 46.00 -27.59 -21.07
N LEU A 156 45.63 -26.63 -21.93
CA LEU A 156 45.32 -25.24 -21.49
C LEU A 156 43.96 -25.16 -20.79
N ARG A 157 42.95 -25.85 -21.32
CA ARG A 157 41.62 -25.97 -20.69
C ARG A 157 41.71 -26.60 -19.30
N CYS A 158 42.63 -27.56 -19.15
CA CYS A 158 42.91 -28.26 -17.90
C CYS A 158 43.35 -27.31 -16.75
N TYR A 159 44.03 -26.19 -17.05
CA TYR A 159 44.48 -25.25 -16.01
C TYR A 159 43.33 -24.48 -15.36
N VAL A 160 42.38 -23.96 -16.16
CA VAL A 160 41.22 -23.21 -15.65
C VAL A 160 40.35 -24.12 -14.78
N VAL A 161 40.15 -25.38 -15.19
CA VAL A 161 39.42 -26.40 -14.43
C VAL A 161 40.13 -26.74 -13.13
N LYS A 162 41.46 -26.91 -13.14
CA LYS A 162 42.26 -27.19 -11.93
C LYS A 162 42.23 -26.03 -10.93
N ILE A 163 42.31 -24.79 -11.40
CA ILE A 163 42.18 -23.60 -10.54
C ILE A 163 40.79 -23.55 -9.89
N ALA A 164 39.72 -23.82 -10.65
CA ALA A 164 38.36 -23.88 -10.12
C ALA A 164 38.20 -24.99 -9.07
N MET A 165 38.79 -26.16 -9.31
CA MET A 165 38.84 -27.27 -8.35
C MET A 165 39.59 -26.89 -7.06
N LEU A 166 40.75 -26.24 -7.16
CA LEU A 166 41.54 -25.82 -5.98
C LEU A 166 40.78 -24.80 -5.12
N LEU A 167 40.00 -23.91 -5.73
CA LEU A 167 39.12 -22.98 -5.02
C LEU A 167 37.98 -23.71 -4.28
N MET A 168 37.40 -24.72 -4.92
CA MET A 168 36.38 -25.58 -4.29
C MET A 168 36.97 -26.39 -3.11
N GLN A 169 38.20 -26.89 -3.25
CA GLN A 169 38.92 -27.56 -2.17
C GLN A 169 39.19 -26.61 -0.99
N LEU A 170 39.60 -25.37 -1.25
CA LEU A 170 39.78 -24.36 -0.21
C LEU A 170 38.48 -24.09 0.56
N ARG A 171 37.36 -23.97 -0.17
CA ARG A 171 36.03 -23.80 0.44
C ARG A 171 35.68 -24.98 1.35
N ASN A 172 35.85 -26.21 0.86
CA ASN A 172 35.55 -27.42 1.64
C ASN A 172 36.46 -27.56 2.88
N LYS A 173 37.70 -27.06 2.82
CA LYS A 173 38.62 -27.00 3.98
C LYS A 173 38.15 -26.00 5.04
N ILE A 174 37.59 -24.85 4.64
CA ILE A 174 37.14 -23.81 5.57
C ILE A 174 35.83 -24.19 6.25
N GLU A 175 34.88 -24.80 5.53
CA GLU A 175 33.57 -25.17 6.10
C GLU A 175 33.59 -26.39 7.02
N ARG A 176 34.57 -27.30 6.92
CA ARG A 176 34.68 -28.47 7.81
C ARG A 176 35.22 -28.16 9.21
N SER A 177 35.63 -26.93 9.47
CA SER A 177 36.19 -26.49 10.76
C SER A 177 35.10 -25.85 11.61
N ASP A 178 34.24 -26.66 12.24
CA ASP A 178 33.06 -26.23 13.02
C ASP A 178 33.37 -25.21 14.16
N ASP A 179 34.63 -25.09 14.60
CA ASP A 179 35.04 -24.23 15.72
C ASP A 179 35.53 -22.81 15.36
N VAL A 180 35.65 -22.46 14.06
CA VAL A 180 36.23 -21.16 13.63
C VAL A 180 35.25 -20.35 12.79
N LYS A 181 34.87 -19.14 13.24
CA LYS A 181 34.11 -18.18 12.41
C LYS A 181 34.88 -17.91 11.12
N SER A 182 34.28 -18.22 9.98
CA SER A 182 34.88 -18.01 8.65
C SER A 182 35.31 -16.55 8.46
N ASP A 183 36.60 -16.33 8.16
CA ASP A 183 37.12 -14.99 7.84
C ASP A 183 36.50 -14.52 6.53
N LEU A 184 35.84 -13.35 6.57
CA LEU A 184 35.23 -12.72 5.40
C LEU A 184 36.25 -12.56 4.27
N LYS A 185 37.54 -12.31 4.56
CA LYS A 185 38.57 -12.17 3.52
C LYS A 185 38.81 -13.45 2.73
N THR A 186 38.89 -14.60 3.40
CA THR A 186 39.11 -15.89 2.75
C THR A 186 37.91 -16.33 1.92
N VAL A 187 36.71 -16.16 2.47
CA VAL A 187 35.44 -16.40 1.74
C VAL A 187 35.32 -15.46 0.54
N THR A 188 35.71 -14.20 0.71
CA THR A 188 35.77 -13.21 -0.36
C THR A 188 36.73 -13.62 -1.47
N PHE A 189 37.92 -14.12 -1.15
CA PHE A 189 38.86 -14.61 -2.15
C PHE A 189 38.27 -15.78 -2.98
N ILE A 190 37.55 -16.70 -2.35
CA ILE A 190 36.89 -17.81 -3.06
C ILE A 190 35.80 -17.29 -4.03
N TRP A 191 34.90 -16.43 -3.54
CA TRP A 191 33.63 -16.14 -4.20
C TRP A 191 33.48 -14.75 -4.86
N LYS A 192 34.31 -13.74 -4.52
CA LYS A 192 34.02 -12.30 -4.81
C LYS A 192 33.99 -11.94 -6.30
N VAL A 193 33.46 -10.72 -6.53
CA VAL A 193 32.90 -10.18 -7.77
C VAL A 193 33.21 -8.68 -8.03
N VAL A 194 33.99 -7.93 -7.21
CA VAL A 194 34.12 -6.45 -7.38
C VAL A 194 35.56 -5.94 -7.63
N VAL A 195 35.70 -5.31 -8.81
CA VAL A 195 36.70 -4.41 -9.45
C VAL A 195 38.17 -4.85 -9.59
N ASP A 196 38.78 -5.64 -8.72
CA ASP A 196 40.13 -6.23 -8.94
C ASP A 196 40.47 -7.22 -7.80
N PRO A 197 41.27 -8.28 -8.01
CA PRO A 197 40.98 -9.59 -8.62
C PRO A 197 40.14 -10.52 -7.73
N THR A 198 39.58 -11.57 -8.35
CA THR A 198 38.51 -12.45 -7.82
C THR A 198 38.48 -13.79 -8.56
N ASN A 199 37.93 -14.86 -7.96
CA ASN A 199 38.32 -16.22 -8.36
C ASN A 199 37.17 -17.06 -8.95
N LEU A 200 36.26 -17.69 -8.19
CA LEU A 200 35.37 -18.71 -8.78
C LEU A 200 34.20 -18.15 -9.62
N ALA A 201 33.47 -17.16 -9.09
CA ALA A 201 32.33 -16.57 -9.82
C ALA A 201 32.76 -15.80 -11.09
N LYS A 202 33.95 -15.18 -11.07
CA LYS A 202 34.52 -14.51 -12.25
C LYS A 202 35.09 -15.53 -13.26
N LEU A 203 35.66 -16.65 -12.78
CA LEU A 203 36.03 -17.77 -13.66
C LEU A 203 34.80 -18.33 -14.38
N ALA A 204 33.69 -18.54 -13.66
CA ALA A 204 32.44 -19.00 -14.27
C ALA A 204 31.89 -18.02 -15.32
N THR A 205 31.84 -16.71 -15.04
CA THR A 205 31.38 -15.74 -16.05
C THR A 205 32.32 -15.62 -17.25
N THR A 206 33.62 -15.85 -17.05
CA THR A 206 34.62 -15.69 -18.11
C THR A 206 34.74 -16.95 -18.94
N PHE A 207 34.85 -18.11 -18.31
CA PHE A 207 35.16 -19.42 -18.90
C PHE A 207 34.01 -20.43 -18.74
N GLY A 208 32.77 -19.95 -18.60
CA GLY A 208 31.57 -20.77 -18.37
C GLY A 208 31.44 -21.98 -19.31
N PRO A 209 31.54 -21.81 -20.64
CA PRO A 209 31.50 -22.93 -21.59
C PRO A 209 32.62 -23.95 -21.37
N THR A 210 33.84 -23.49 -21.06
CA THR A 210 35.01 -24.35 -20.79
C THR A 210 34.82 -25.17 -19.52
N LEU A 211 34.29 -24.56 -18.46
CA LEU A 211 33.99 -25.23 -17.19
C LEU A 211 32.78 -26.17 -17.30
N ALA A 212 31.78 -25.81 -18.11
CA ALA A 212 30.60 -26.61 -18.40
C ALA A 212 30.88 -27.81 -19.33
N GLY A 213 31.89 -27.70 -20.20
CA GLY A 213 32.33 -28.76 -21.12
C GLY A 213 33.28 -29.79 -20.48
N ALA A 214 33.80 -29.52 -19.28
CA ALA A 214 34.65 -30.43 -18.52
C ALA A 214 33.82 -31.52 -17.79
N VAL A 215 32.97 -32.23 -18.53
CA VAL A 215 32.15 -33.32 -17.98
C VAL A 215 33.07 -34.49 -17.68
N ALA A 216 33.08 -34.92 -16.42
CA ALA A 216 33.79 -36.10 -15.96
C ALA A 216 33.28 -37.34 -16.71
N GLU A 217 34.19 -38.12 -17.30
CA GLU A 217 33.92 -39.55 -17.43
C GLU A 217 33.74 -40.11 -16.01
N GLU A 218 32.67 -40.87 -15.78
CA GLU A 218 32.03 -41.22 -14.49
C GLU A 218 32.92 -41.84 -13.38
N ASN A 219 34.25 -41.89 -13.48
CA ASN A 219 35.14 -42.53 -12.51
C ASN A 219 36.31 -41.67 -11.97
N ASP A 220 36.42 -40.38 -12.30
CA ASP A 220 37.50 -39.54 -11.76
C ASP A 220 37.06 -38.70 -10.56
N ALA A 221 37.43 -39.13 -9.34
CA ALA A 221 37.21 -38.42 -8.07
C ALA A 221 37.95 -37.06 -7.95
N LYS A 222 38.53 -36.55 -9.06
CA LYS A 222 39.30 -35.31 -9.17
C LYS A 222 38.77 -34.37 -10.27
N ALA A 223 37.60 -34.64 -10.85
CA ALA A 223 36.99 -33.77 -11.85
C ALA A 223 36.16 -32.63 -11.21
N PHE A 224 36.16 -31.45 -11.82
CA PHE A 224 35.34 -30.31 -11.38
C PHE A 224 33.87 -30.56 -11.73
N SER A 225 32.98 -30.51 -10.74
CA SER A 225 31.54 -30.65 -10.95
C SER A 225 30.83 -29.30 -10.85
N VAL A 226 30.12 -28.92 -11.92
CA VAL A 226 29.25 -27.74 -11.96
C VAL A 226 28.15 -27.85 -10.89
N ASN A 227 27.56 -29.03 -10.73
CA ASN A 227 26.54 -29.28 -9.72
C ASN A 227 27.12 -29.10 -8.30
N GLU A 228 28.34 -29.58 -8.04
CA GLU A 228 28.99 -29.38 -6.73
C GLU A 228 29.24 -27.90 -6.43
N ALA A 229 29.69 -27.13 -7.42
CA ALA A 229 29.90 -25.68 -7.27
C ALA A 229 28.58 -24.92 -6.99
N ILE A 230 27.49 -25.33 -7.64
CA ILE A 230 26.15 -24.73 -7.46
C ILE A 230 25.57 -25.11 -6.10
N VAL A 231 25.60 -26.38 -5.72
CA VAL A 231 25.17 -26.86 -4.39
C VAL A 231 25.95 -26.15 -3.29
N ALA A 232 27.27 -26.00 -3.45
CA ALA A 232 28.11 -25.33 -2.48
C ALA A 232 27.71 -23.87 -2.24
N VAL A 233 27.43 -23.11 -3.30
CA VAL A 233 26.99 -21.71 -3.16
C VAL A 233 25.56 -21.63 -2.62
N VAL A 234 24.67 -22.55 -3.03
CA VAL A 234 23.28 -22.67 -2.53
C VAL A 234 23.28 -22.85 -1.02
N ILE A 235 24.07 -23.80 -0.50
CA ILE A 235 24.19 -24.04 0.94
C ILE A 235 24.70 -22.79 1.66
N SER A 236 25.74 -22.12 1.14
CA SER A 236 26.29 -20.91 1.77
C SER A 236 25.27 -19.74 1.79
N VAL A 237 24.45 -19.60 0.74
CA VAL A 237 23.36 -18.62 0.66
C VAL A 237 22.26 -18.95 1.68
N GLU A 238 21.77 -20.20 1.71
CA GLU A 238 20.71 -20.64 2.62
C GLU A 238 21.14 -20.54 4.09
N CYS A 239 22.38 -20.94 4.42
CA CYS A 239 22.93 -20.74 5.75
C CYS A 239 22.98 -19.27 6.16
N SER A 240 23.36 -18.37 5.25
CA SER A 240 23.40 -16.92 5.52
C SER A 240 22.00 -16.32 5.69
N ALA A 241 21.04 -16.76 4.89
CA ALA A 241 19.62 -16.38 5.02
C ALA A 241 19.02 -16.89 6.35
N GLY A 242 19.28 -18.16 6.70
CA GLY A 242 18.85 -18.73 7.97
C GLY A 242 19.47 -18.04 9.19
N GLN A 243 20.74 -17.63 9.11
CA GLN A 243 21.37 -16.80 10.15
C GLN A 243 20.69 -15.43 10.27
N LEU A 244 20.33 -14.79 9.15
CA LEU A 244 19.61 -13.52 9.16
C LEU A 244 18.25 -13.65 9.86
N LEU A 245 17.48 -14.71 9.55
CA LEU A 245 16.21 -15.01 10.23
C LEU A 245 16.39 -15.22 11.75
N ARG A 246 17.43 -15.95 12.16
CA ARG A 246 17.75 -16.16 13.58
C ARG A 246 18.06 -14.86 14.32
N VAL A 247 18.80 -13.96 13.70
CA VAL A 247 19.10 -12.63 14.28
C VAL A 247 17.82 -11.81 14.44
N LEU A 248 16.95 -11.80 13.43
CA LEU A 248 15.72 -11.00 13.44
C LEU A 248 14.66 -11.49 14.42
N ASN A 249 14.58 -12.80 14.70
CA ASN A 249 13.65 -13.36 15.68
C ASN A 249 14.19 -13.33 17.13
N GLY A 250 15.45 -12.94 17.31
CA GLY A 250 16.06 -12.80 18.63
C GLY A 250 15.44 -11.63 19.41
N LYS A 251 14.93 -11.85 20.63
CA LYS A 251 14.30 -10.82 21.48
C LYS A 251 15.21 -9.64 21.88
N ASN A 252 16.49 -9.67 21.56
CA ASN A 252 17.49 -8.69 21.96
C ASN A 252 18.43 -8.36 20.78
N THR A 253 18.05 -7.47 19.85
CA THR A 253 19.03 -6.64 19.11
C THR A 253 18.32 -5.60 18.25
N ASP A 254 18.40 -4.32 18.65
CA ASP A 254 18.01 -3.15 17.85
C ASP A 254 18.96 -2.87 16.66
N VAL A 255 19.91 -3.76 16.37
CA VAL A 255 20.90 -3.57 15.30
C VAL A 255 21.14 -4.88 14.56
N LEU A 256 20.71 -4.92 13.29
CA LEU A 256 21.08 -5.98 12.34
C LEU A 256 22.61 -6.10 12.26
N ASP A 257 23.15 -7.30 12.48
CA ASP A 257 24.59 -7.54 12.34
C ASP A 257 25.00 -7.33 10.86
N VAL A 258 25.67 -6.20 10.62
CA VAL A 258 26.22 -5.81 9.32
C VAL A 258 27.13 -6.90 8.74
N GLY A 259 27.70 -7.77 9.57
CA GLY A 259 28.46 -8.95 9.15
C GLY A 259 27.63 -9.94 8.34
N VAL A 260 26.44 -10.33 8.84
CA VAL A 260 25.57 -11.33 8.22
C VAL A 260 25.09 -10.86 6.84
N LEU A 261 24.69 -9.60 6.71
CA LEU A 261 24.26 -9.03 5.44
C LEU A 261 25.39 -8.98 4.39
N LYS A 262 26.63 -8.72 4.82
CA LYS A 262 27.81 -8.74 3.93
C LYS A 262 28.09 -10.13 3.37
N PHE A 263 27.95 -11.18 4.19
CA PHE A 263 28.10 -12.56 3.73
C PHE A 263 26.97 -12.95 2.76
N LEU A 264 25.72 -12.66 3.12
CA LEU A 264 24.58 -12.92 2.22
C LEU A 264 24.76 -12.23 0.87
N LYS A 265 25.14 -10.95 0.85
CA LYS A 265 25.40 -10.19 -0.38
C LYS A 265 26.52 -10.79 -1.23
N LEU A 266 27.59 -11.28 -0.60
CA LEU A 266 28.70 -11.92 -1.29
C LEU A 266 28.24 -13.22 -1.98
N TYR A 267 27.61 -14.11 -1.22
CA TYR A 267 27.15 -15.39 -1.75
C TYR A 267 26.02 -15.23 -2.77
N TRP A 268 25.12 -14.27 -2.55
CA TRP A 268 24.01 -13.98 -3.47
C TRP A 268 24.50 -13.51 -4.85
N ARG A 269 25.54 -12.66 -4.88
CA ARG A 269 26.20 -12.27 -6.13
C ARG A 269 26.97 -13.41 -6.80
N ALA A 270 27.61 -14.26 -6.02
CA ALA A 270 28.28 -15.44 -6.56
C ALA A 270 27.27 -16.41 -7.19
N PHE A 271 26.16 -16.65 -6.49
CA PHE A 271 25.04 -17.47 -6.96
C PHE A 271 24.45 -16.94 -8.26
N GLN A 272 24.13 -15.65 -8.35
CA GLN A 272 23.64 -15.02 -9.59
C GLN A 272 24.57 -15.31 -10.78
N ARG A 273 25.88 -15.13 -10.59
CA ARG A 273 26.87 -15.33 -11.66
C ARG A 273 27.03 -16.78 -12.07
N LEU A 274 27.01 -17.70 -11.11
CA LEU A 274 27.15 -19.13 -11.37
C LEU A 274 25.92 -19.68 -12.07
N ILE A 275 24.73 -19.31 -11.62
CA ILE A 275 23.48 -19.69 -12.29
C ILE A 275 23.50 -19.23 -13.74
N VAL A 276 23.75 -17.94 -13.99
CA VAL A 276 23.75 -17.39 -15.36
C VAL A 276 24.81 -18.06 -16.23
N ALA A 277 25.99 -18.38 -15.69
CA ALA A 277 27.05 -19.04 -16.45
C ALA A 277 26.78 -20.52 -16.76
N PHE A 278 25.97 -21.20 -15.94
CA PHE A 278 25.79 -22.65 -16.02
C PHE A 278 24.35 -23.09 -16.29
N THR A 279 23.43 -22.17 -16.60
CA THR A 279 21.98 -22.45 -16.71
C THR A 279 21.67 -23.69 -17.56
N ASP A 280 22.38 -23.86 -18.69
CA ASP A 280 22.18 -24.95 -19.66
C ASP A 280 22.65 -26.34 -19.16
N LYS A 281 23.34 -26.40 -18.02
CA LYS A 281 23.86 -27.65 -17.41
C LYS A 281 23.22 -27.99 -16.06
N LEU A 282 22.22 -27.22 -15.61
CA LEU A 282 21.63 -27.34 -14.27
C LEU A 282 20.50 -28.38 -14.15
N GLU A 283 20.37 -29.37 -15.04
CA GLU A 283 19.20 -30.28 -15.05
C GLU A 283 18.87 -30.90 -13.67
N CYS A 284 19.87 -31.31 -12.90
CA CYS A 284 19.68 -31.92 -11.57
C CYS A 284 19.52 -30.91 -10.42
N GLU A 285 19.98 -29.67 -10.59
CA GLU A 285 20.05 -28.65 -9.51
C GLU A 285 19.11 -27.46 -9.75
N LEU A 286 18.35 -27.49 -10.84
CA LEU A 286 17.42 -26.43 -11.23
C LEU A 286 16.35 -26.17 -10.16
N GLU A 287 15.76 -27.24 -9.63
CA GLU A 287 14.78 -27.16 -8.55
C GLU A 287 15.39 -26.51 -7.30
N ASN A 288 16.60 -26.92 -6.92
CA ASN A 288 17.32 -26.34 -5.79
C ASN A 288 17.58 -24.85 -5.99
N CYS A 289 17.96 -24.43 -7.20
CA CYS A 289 18.19 -23.02 -7.53
C CYS A 289 16.90 -22.18 -7.41
N VAL A 290 15.78 -22.67 -7.95
CA VAL A 290 14.49 -21.97 -7.85
C VAL A 290 14.04 -21.83 -6.40
N LEU A 291 14.13 -22.91 -5.61
CA LEU A 291 13.74 -22.90 -4.21
C LEU A 291 14.61 -21.96 -3.36
N VAL A 292 15.90 -21.84 -3.66
CA VAL A 292 16.82 -20.89 -3.00
C VAL A 292 16.42 -19.45 -3.29
N ILE A 293 16.04 -19.14 -4.54
CA ILE A 293 15.57 -17.80 -4.91
C ILE A 293 14.32 -17.42 -4.12
N VAL A 294 13.36 -18.34 -4.02
CA VAL A 294 12.15 -18.13 -3.22
C VAL A 294 12.50 -17.98 -1.73
N ASN A 295 13.40 -18.80 -1.19
CA ASN A 295 13.78 -18.75 0.23
C ASN A 295 14.49 -17.44 0.62
N VAL A 296 15.46 -17.00 -0.19
CA VAL A 296 16.21 -15.76 0.05
C VAL A 296 15.29 -14.56 -0.06
N THR A 297 14.45 -14.51 -1.09
CA THR A 297 13.48 -13.42 -1.26
C THR A 297 12.49 -13.38 -0.10
N ALA A 298 11.98 -14.53 0.35
CA ALA A 298 11.13 -14.62 1.53
C ALA A 298 11.82 -14.11 2.80
N THR A 299 13.09 -14.46 2.98
CA THR A 299 13.91 -14.01 4.11
C THR A 299 14.13 -12.50 4.09
N LEU A 300 14.37 -11.91 2.91
CA LEU A 300 14.54 -10.48 2.75
C LEU A 300 13.24 -9.71 2.97
N LEU A 301 12.10 -10.22 2.47
CA LEU A 301 10.77 -9.67 2.75
C LEU A 301 10.44 -9.74 4.24
N TYR A 302 10.78 -10.84 4.90
CA TYR A 302 10.63 -10.96 6.35
C TYR A 302 11.51 -9.93 7.09
N ALA A 303 12.74 -9.70 6.61
CA ALA A 303 13.65 -8.71 7.15
C ALA A 303 13.12 -7.29 7.02
N THR A 304 12.56 -6.89 5.88
CA THR A 304 11.97 -5.55 5.72
C THR A 304 10.78 -5.36 6.65
N GLN A 305 9.94 -6.38 6.83
CA GLN A 305 8.75 -6.31 7.69
C GLN A 305 9.03 -6.26 9.20
N HIS A 306 10.07 -6.96 9.67
CA HIS A 306 10.37 -7.12 11.09
C HIS A 306 11.52 -6.26 11.59
N SER A 307 12.38 -5.75 10.70
CA SER A 307 13.40 -4.80 11.11
C SER A 307 12.76 -3.42 11.31
N GLN A 308 12.97 -2.78 12.47
CA GLN A 308 12.61 -1.36 12.67
C GLN A 308 13.55 -0.42 11.90
N ILE A 309 14.11 -0.88 10.79
CA ILE A 309 15.13 -0.17 10.03
C ILE A 309 14.40 0.80 9.09
N PRO A 310 14.64 2.11 9.20
CA PRO A 310 14.10 3.06 8.25
C PRO A 310 14.59 2.73 6.83
N GLU A 311 13.70 2.79 5.85
CA GLU A 311 14.04 2.59 4.43
C GLU A 311 15.16 3.53 3.96
N SER A 312 15.20 4.74 4.50
CA SER A 312 16.22 5.76 4.23
C SER A 312 17.60 5.45 4.83
N SER A 313 17.71 4.40 5.64
CA SER A 313 18.98 3.96 6.16
C SER A 313 19.78 3.23 5.09
N LYS A 314 21.11 3.25 5.23
CA LYS A 314 22.01 2.50 4.35
C LYS A 314 21.67 1.00 4.31
N THR A 315 21.28 0.43 5.44
CA THR A 315 20.91 -0.99 5.55
C THR A 315 19.57 -1.28 4.86
N GLY A 316 18.60 -0.36 4.96
CA GLY A 316 17.32 -0.45 4.23
C GLY A 316 17.52 -0.46 2.72
N HIS A 317 18.31 0.50 2.20
CA HIS A 317 18.69 0.51 0.77
C HIS A 317 19.44 -0.76 0.33
N GLU A 318 20.31 -1.31 1.18
CA GLU A 318 21.01 -2.56 0.88
C GLU A 318 20.07 -3.77 0.83
N LEU A 319 19.06 -3.84 1.70
CA LEU A 319 18.03 -4.89 1.68
C LEU A 319 17.16 -4.80 0.42
N ARG A 320 16.70 -3.58 0.06
CA ARG A 320 15.93 -3.35 -1.18
C ARG A 320 16.74 -3.77 -2.41
N ALA A 321 18.00 -3.38 -2.49
CA ALA A 321 18.87 -3.77 -3.59
C ALA A 321 19.08 -5.30 -3.72
N LEU A 322 19.04 -6.06 -2.61
CA LEU A 322 19.11 -7.52 -2.64
C LEU A 322 17.78 -8.15 -3.10
N LEU A 323 16.64 -7.55 -2.77
CA LEU A 323 15.32 -7.93 -3.29
C LEU A 323 15.24 -7.69 -4.79
N ASP A 324 15.65 -6.51 -5.26
CA ASP A 324 15.71 -6.19 -6.69
C ASP A 324 16.64 -7.14 -7.44
N GLN A 325 17.76 -7.52 -6.81
CA GLN A 325 18.68 -8.53 -7.36
C GLN A 325 18.04 -9.91 -7.48
N ALA A 326 17.10 -10.28 -6.60
CA ALA A 326 16.39 -11.55 -6.70
C ALA A 326 15.47 -11.59 -7.93
N VAL A 327 14.74 -10.49 -8.16
CA VAL A 327 13.95 -10.30 -9.40
C VAL A 327 14.87 -10.37 -10.61
N GLU A 328 16.01 -9.68 -10.60
CA GLU A 328 16.98 -9.68 -11.71
C GLU A 328 17.52 -11.09 -12.01
N ILE A 329 17.80 -11.90 -10.99
CA ILE A 329 18.22 -13.31 -11.15
C ILE A 329 17.14 -14.11 -11.87
N THR A 330 15.87 -13.95 -11.46
CA THR A 330 14.73 -14.63 -12.07
C THR A 330 14.53 -14.22 -13.52
N VAL A 331 14.65 -12.93 -13.83
CA VAL A 331 14.58 -12.41 -15.21
C VAL A 331 15.69 -13.02 -16.06
N LYS A 332 16.93 -13.07 -15.55
CA LYS A 332 18.07 -13.68 -16.28
C LYS A 332 17.89 -15.18 -16.50
N LEU A 333 17.29 -15.89 -15.54
CA LEU A 333 16.93 -17.31 -15.67
C LEU A 333 15.85 -17.54 -16.74
N ALA A 334 14.92 -16.61 -16.90
CA ALA A 334 13.91 -16.67 -17.96
C ALA A 334 14.49 -16.31 -19.35
N ASN A 335 15.48 -15.40 -19.38
CA ASN A 335 16.07 -14.83 -20.60
C ASN A 335 17.37 -15.50 -21.09
N SER A 336 17.81 -16.63 -20.51
CA SER A 336 19.06 -17.27 -20.93
C SER A 336 19.01 -17.72 -22.40
N THR A 337 19.73 -17.01 -23.28
CA THR A 337 19.62 -17.09 -24.75
C THR A 337 20.33 -18.29 -25.41
N HIS A 338 19.64 -18.85 -26.41
CA HIS A 338 20.09 -19.64 -27.58
C HIS A 338 20.42 -21.14 -27.41
N GLY A 339 19.38 -21.98 -27.51
CA GLY A 339 19.49 -23.42 -27.83
C GLY A 339 18.15 -24.17 -27.67
N ALA A 340 17.95 -25.27 -28.41
CA ALA A 340 16.74 -26.12 -28.30
C ALA A 340 16.61 -26.82 -26.93
N THR A 341 17.74 -27.06 -26.24
CA THR A 341 17.80 -27.56 -24.86
C THR A 341 17.25 -26.56 -23.84
N ASN A 342 17.27 -25.26 -24.14
CA ASN A 342 16.90 -24.21 -23.18
C ASN A 342 15.37 -24.04 -23.07
N CYS A 343 14.61 -24.45 -24.08
CA CYS A 343 13.14 -24.51 -24.00
C CYS A 343 12.67 -25.50 -22.93
N GLN A 344 13.34 -26.65 -22.80
CA GLN A 344 13.01 -27.66 -21.80
C GLN A 344 13.32 -27.19 -20.37
N THR A 345 14.49 -26.57 -20.14
CA THR A 345 14.84 -25.98 -18.84
C THR A 345 13.83 -24.91 -18.42
N ARG A 346 13.44 -24.03 -19.34
CA ARG A 346 12.43 -23.00 -19.08
C ARG A 346 11.04 -23.59 -18.78
N ALA A 347 10.62 -24.62 -19.51
CA ALA A 347 9.37 -25.34 -19.23
C ALA A 347 9.39 -26.02 -17.86
N SER A 348 10.54 -26.58 -17.45
CA SER A 348 10.74 -27.16 -16.12
C SER A 348 10.66 -26.10 -15.02
N ILE A 349 11.33 -24.94 -15.16
CA ILE A 349 11.21 -23.82 -14.20
C ILE A 349 9.76 -23.35 -14.11
N ARG A 350 9.09 -23.18 -15.24
CA ARG A 350 7.68 -22.78 -15.29
C ARG A 350 6.80 -23.77 -14.51
N THR A 351 6.98 -25.06 -14.76
CA THR A 351 6.22 -26.13 -14.08
C THR A 351 6.46 -26.08 -12.56
N LEU A 352 7.71 -25.89 -12.15
CA LEU A 352 8.09 -25.78 -10.74
C LEU A 352 7.45 -24.56 -10.05
N LEU A 353 7.50 -23.39 -10.69
CA LEU A 353 6.94 -22.17 -10.15
C LEU A 353 5.40 -22.18 -10.12
N TRP A 354 4.73 -22.92 -11.00
CA TRP A 354 3.27 -23.02 -10.99
C TRP A 354 2.71 -24.08 -10.01
N HIS A 355 3.55 -24.73 -9.20
CA HIS A 355 3.08 -25.58 -8.11
C HIS A 355 2.19 -24.81 -7.10
N PRO A 356 1.29 -25.51 -6.37
CA PRO A 356 0.50 -24.91 -5.31
C PRO A 356 1.36 -24.17 -4.29
N ALA A 357 0.92 -22.98 -3.86
CA ALA A 357 1.65 -22.18 -2.86
C ALA A 357 1.92 -22.96 -1.57
N ALA A 358 1.00 -23.86 -1.16
CA ALA A 358 1.19 -24.72 0.01
C ALA A 358 2.38 -25.70 -0.15
N ASP A 359 2.62 -26.21 -1.35
CA ASP A 359 3.76 -27.08 -1.63
C ASP A 359 5.06 -26.29 -1.64
N MET A 360 5.04 -25.08 -2.19
CA MET A 360 6.18 -24.16 -2.17
C MET A 360 6.55 -23.77 -0.73
N VAL A 361 5.56 -23.43 0.09
CA VAL A 361 5.75 -23.15 1.52
C VAL A 361 6.38 -24.36 2.21
N ARG A 362 5.84 -25.56 2.00
CA ARG A 362 6.40 -26.78 2.58
C ARG A 362 7.85 -27.03 2.17
N ALA A 363 8.18 -26.88 0.89
CA ALA A 363 9.54 -27.12 0.37
C ALA A 363 10.55 -26.07 0.88
N VAL A 364 10.15 -24.80 0.93
CA VAL A 364 11.02 -23.71 1.40
C VAL A 364 11.18 -23.74 2.92
N SER A 365 10.12 -24.04 3.68
CA SER A 365 10.20 -24.15 5.14
C SER A 365 11.17 -25.24 5.60
N GLN A 366 11.34 -26.32 4.83
CA GLN A 366 12.34 -27.37 5.13
C GLN A 366 13.79 -26.87 5.03
N ARG A 367 14.03 -25.76 4.32
CA ARG A 367 15.35 -25.13 4.13
C ARG A 367 15.63 -24.02 5.12
N GLN A 368 14.66 -23.70 5.96
CA GLN A 368 14.78 -22.69 7.01
C GLN A 368 15.15 -23.35 8.35
N PRO A 369 15.66 -22.57 9.32
CA PRO A 369 15.99 -23.11 10.65
C PRO A 369 14.76 -23.75 11.30
N SER A 370 14.91 -24.95 11.88
CA SER A 370 13.82 -25.73 12.50
C SER A 370 13.03 -24.99 13.58
N ASP A 371 13.64 -23.98 14.20
CA ASP A 371 13.03 -23.19 15.28
C ASP A 371 12.14 -22.05 14.74
N MET A 372 12.06 -21.88 13.42
CA MET A 372 11.34 -20.82 12.72
C MET A 372 10.02 -21.34 12.15
N THR A 373 8.97 -21.40 12.97
CA THR A 373 7.60 -21.64 12.51
C THR A 373 6.70 -20.51 13.00
N THR A 374 6.72 -19.39 12.28
CA THR A 374 5.80 -18.28 12.52
C THR A 374 4.93 -18.10 11.28
N THR A 375 3.67 -17.70 11.50
CA THR A 375 2.73 -17.36 10.42
C THR A 375 3.29 -16.30 9.46
N ASP A 376 4.14 -15.41 9.99
CA ASP A 376 4.75 -14.31 9.24
C ASP A 376 5.83 -14.79 8.26
N VAL A 377 6.56 -15.85 8.62
CA VAL A 377 7.54 -16.51 7.75
C VAL A 377 6.83 -17.24 6.62
N GLU A 378 5.76 -17.99 6.90
CA GLU A 378 4.96 -18.67 5.88
C GLU A 378 4.32 -17.67 4.90
N SER A 379 3.75 -16.57 5.42
CA SER A 379 3.26 -15.44 4.60
C SER A 379 4.37 -14.88 3.70
N SER A 380 5.56 -14.65 4.25
CA SER A 380 6.69 -14.12 3.46
C SER A 380 7.16 -15.08 2.37
N ILE A 381 7.06 -16.39 2.57
CA ILE A 381 7.31 -17.39 1.53
C ILE A 381 6.26 -17.33 0.43
N GLN A 382 4.98 -17.23 0.77
CA GLN A 382 3.90 -17.11 -0.22
C GLN A 382 4.05 -15.86 -1.09
N TRP A 383 4.33 -14.71 -0.46
CA TRP A 383 4.59 -13.46 -1.16
C TRP A 383 5.83 -13.52 -2.05
N SER A 384 6.92 -14.10 -1.55
CA SER A 384 8.12 -14.34 -2.35
C SER A 384 7.82 -15.20 -3.57
N HIS A 385 7.09 -16.30 -3.39
CA HIS A 385 6.70 -17.19 -4.48
C HIS A 385 5.91 -16.44 -5.55
N LEU A 386 4.94 -15.60 -5.15
CA LEU A 386 4.19 -14.74 -6.06
C LEU A 386 5.09 -13.76 -6.84
N LEU A 387 6.00 -13.05 -6.17
CA LEU A 387 6.90 -12.09 -6.83
C LEU A 387 7.81 -12.77 -7.84
N ILE A 388 8.43 -13.89 -7.46
CA ILE A 388 9.33 -14.65 -8.35
C ILE A 388 8.54 -15.25 -9.53
N LEU A 389 7.34 -15.78 -9.29
CA LEU A 389 6.46 -16.28 -10.35
C LEU A 389 6.11 -15.18 -11.35
N THR A 390 5.80 -13.98 -10.85
CA THR A 390 5.43 -12.82 -11.68
C THR A 390 6.60 -12.31 -12.49
N ALA A 391 7.78 -12.14 -11.87
CA ALA A 391 9.00 -11.74 -12.55
C ALA A 391 9.39 -12.73 -13.66
N PHE A 392 9.24 -14.03 -13.41
CA PHE A 392 9.50 -15.07 -14.41
C PHE A 392 8.50 -14.99 -15.58
N ALA A 393 7.21 -14.85 -15.29
CA ALA A 393 6.16 -14.71 -16.30
C ALA A 393 6.35 -13.44 -17.17
N ALA A 394 6.82 -12.34 -16.55
CA ALA A 394 7.07 -11.06 -17.21
C ALA A 394 8.24 -11.09 -18.22
N SER A 395 9.15 -12.04 -18.10
CA SER A 395 10.39 -12.06 -18.90
C SER A 395 10.23 -12.82 -20.23
N ASN A 396 9.00 -13.01 -20.73
CA ASN A 396 8.73 -13.92 -21.84
C ASN A 396 9.05 -13.37 -23.26
N GLU A 397 9.93 -12.37 -23.43
CA GLU A 397 10.02 -11.55 -24.65
C GLU A 397 10.45 -12.25 -25.97
N ASP A 398 11.14 -13.41 -25.97
CA ASP A 398 11.87 -13.84 -27.19
C ASP A 398 11.37 -15.10 -27.94
N ILE A 399 10.12 -15.56 -27.76
CA ILE A 399 9.60 -16.70 -28.55
C ILE A 399 9.08 -16.26 -29.93
N SER A 400 8.82 -14.96 -30.16
CA SER A 400 8.18 -14.50 -31.40
C SER A 400 9.10 -14.37 -32.63
N LYS A 401 10.43 -14.50 -32.48
CA LYS A 401 11.39 -14.22 -33.58
C LYS A 401 12.29 -15.37 -34.00
N GLY A 402 12.20 -16.55 -33.39
CA GLY A 402 13.07 -17.69 -33.72
C GLY A 402 12.31 -19.01 -33.93
N ASN A 403 12.39 -19.54 -35.15
CA ASN A 403 11.94 -20.85 -35.62
C ASN A 403 10.44 -21.04 -35.96
N THR A 404 10.20 -21.07 -37.26
CA THR A 404 8.98 -21.52 -37.95
C THR A 404 8.82 -23.06 -37.91
N ASP A 405 9.00 -23.70 -36.77
CA ASP A 405 8.71 -25.13 -36.63
C ASP A 405 8.08 -25.43 -35.26
N GLY A 406 6.78 -25.69 -35.27
CA GLY A 406 6.08 -26.50 -34.28
C GLY A 406 5.71 -25.90 -32.91
N ASP A 407 6.45 -24.92 -32.37
CA ASP A 407 6.15 -24.40 -31.03
C ASP A 407 5.05 -23.33 -31.06
N THR A 408 4.00 -23.54 -30.26
CA THR A 408 2.83 -22.67 -30.15
C THR A 408 3.27 -21.23 -29.84
N VAL A 409 3.05 -20.32 -30.77
CA VAL A 409 3.24 -18.86 -30.57
C VAL A 409 2.56 -18.47 -29.26
N TYR A 410 3.32 -17.88 -28.33
CA TYR A 410 2.78 -17.43 -27.04
C TYR A 410 1.88 -16.21 -27.26
N THR A 411 0.58 -16.45 -27.47
CA THR A 411 -0.40 -15.41 -27.80
C THR A 411 -0.82 -14.60 -26.57
N ASP A 412 -1.32 -13.38 -26.79
CA ASP A 412 -1.88 -12.54 -25.71
C ASP A 412 -3.02 -13.20 -24.93
N SER A 413 -3.73 -14.16 -25.55
CA SER A 413 -4.74 -14.96 -24.84
C SER A 413 -4.13 -15.86 -23.75
N TYR A 414 -2.91 -16.38 -23.95
CA TYR A 414 -2.20 -17.13 -22.89
C TYR A 414 -1.73 -16.19 -21.78
N ARG A 415 -1.22 -15.00 -22.15
CA ARG A 415 -0.85 -13.96 -21.18
C ARG A 415 -2.05 -13.55 -20.32
N ALA A 416 -3.23 -13.38 -20.92
CA ALA A 416 -4.47 -13.06 -20.21
C ALA A 416 -4.88 -14.12 -19.17
N ILE A 417 -4.71 -15.41 -19.50
CA ILE A 417 -4.94 -16.52 -18.57
C ILE A 417 -3.92 -16.47 -17.43
N GLU A 418 -2.65 -16.26 -17.74
CA GLU A 418 -1.57 -16.20 -16.75
C GLU A 418 -1.77 -15.02 -15.77
N VAL A 419 -2.13 -13.84 -16.28
CA VAL A 419 -2.53 -12.68 -15.47
C VAL A 419 -3.66 -13.06 -14.51
N SER A 420 -4.71 -13.71 -15.00
CA SER A 420 -5.84 -14.13 -14.16
C SER A 420 -5.42 -15.08 -13.04
N GLN A 421 -4.46 -15.98 -13.31
CA GLN A 421 -3.89 -16.88 -12.31
C GLN A 421 -3.03 -16.14 -11.28
N LEU A 422 -2.24 -15.15 -11.71
CA LEU A 422 -1.43 -14.31 -10.82
C LEU A 422 -2.30 -13.49 -9.86
N PHE A 423 -3.39 -12.89 -10.34
CA PHE A 423 -4.36 -12.21 -9.47
C PHE A 423 -5.03 -13.17 -8.47
N ALA A 424 -5.32 -14.41 -8.87
CA ALA A 424 -5.86 -15.41 -7.95
C ALA A 424 -4.84 -15.79 -6.86
N ARG A 425 -3.56 -15.92 -7.21
CA ARG A 425 -2.46 -16.15 -6.25
C ARG A 425 -2.23 -14.97 -5.31
N TYR A 426 -2.31 -13.74 -5.83
CA TYR A 426 -2.29 -12.53 -5.02
C TYR A 426 -3.40 -12.56 -3.96
N ARG A 427 -4.62 -12.89 -4.34
CA ARG A 427 -5.75 -13.01 -3.40
C ARG A 427 -5.46 -14.04 -2.30
N GLU A 428 -4.92 -15.21 -2.66
CA GLU A 428 -4.52 -16.23 -1.66
C GLU A 428 -3.51 -15.67 -0.65
N CYS A 429 -2.49 -14.94 -1.12
CA CYS A 429 -1.48 -14.32 -0.26
C CYS A 429 -2.06 -13.20 0.61
N ALA A 430 -2.90 -12.33 0.04
CA ALA A 430 -3.49 -11.20 0.73
C ALA A 430 -4.49 -11.63 1.83
N LEU A 431 -5.22 -12.72 1.62
CA LEU A 431 -6.14 -13.29 2.62
C LEU A 431 -5.43 -14.03 3.74
N ALA A 432 -4.24 -14.58 3.47
CA ALA A 432 -3.43 -15.32 4.45
C ALA A 432 -2.61 -14.41 5.38
N ASP A 433 -2.44 -13.12 5.05
CA ASP A 433 -1.68 -12.16 5.87
C ASP A 433 -2.59 -11.42 6.88
N PRO A 434 -2.50 -11.72 8.19
CA PRO A 434 -3.41 -11.20 9.20
C PRO A 434 -3.11 -9.76 9.65
N HIS A 435 -2.03 -9.11 9.20
CA HIS A 435 -1.50 -7.90 9.87
C HIS A 435 -1.54 -6.60 9.06
N SER A 436 -2.18 -6.56 7.88
CA SER A 436 -2.35 -5.34 7.08
C SER A 436 -1.04 -4.54 6.83
N ARG A 437 0.13 -5.19 6.93
CA ARG A 437 1.47 -4.62 6.66
C ARG A 437 1.87 -4.83 5.20
N LEU A 438 0.87 -4.76 4.32
CA LEU A 438 0.87 -5.29 2.96
C LEU A 438 1.37 -4.30 1.90
N ILE A 439 1.54 -3.02 2.24
CA ILE A 439 1.75 -1.95 1.25
C ILE A 439 2.98 -2.23 0.38
N GLU A 440 4.16 -2.45 0.98
CA GLU A 440 5.41 -2.67 0.21
C GLU A 440 5.39 -3.93 -0.67
N LYS A 441 4.78 -5.02 -0.19
CA LYS A 441 4.70 -6.30 -0.92
C LYS A 441 3.73 -6.18 -2.10
N THR A 442 2.61 -5.50 -1.91
CA THR A 442 1.62 -5.24 -2.94
C THR A 442 2.16 -4.28 -4.00
N GLU A 443 2.90 -3.23 -3.60
CA GLU A 443 3.57 -2.31 -4.52
C GLU A 443 4.59 -3.05 -5.40
N LEU A 444 5.47 -3.87 -4.81
CA LEU A 444 6.42 -4.70 -5.56
C LEU A 444 5.72 -5.62 -6.57
N PHE A 445 4.61 -6.25 -6.16
CA PHE A 445 3.84 -7.09 -7.07
C PHE A 445 3.19 -6.27 -8.19
N MET A 446 2.66 -5.09 -7.88
CA MET A 446 2.07 -4.18 -8.86
C MET A 446 3.11 -3.73 -9.89
N ASP A 447 4.30 -3.34 -9.46
CA ASP A 447 5.41 -2.96 -10.35
C ASP A 447 5.76 -4.08 -11.33
N LEU A 448 5.84 -5.33 -10.84
CA LEU A 448 6.08 -6.50 -11.69
C LEU A 448 4.93 -6.78 -12.65
N MET A 449 3.68 -6.59 -12.23
CA MET A 449 2.50 -6.75 -13.09
C MET A 449 2.46 -5.67 -14.18
N LEU A 450 2.77 -4.42 -13.86
CA LEU A 450 2.91 -3.33 -14.84
C LEU A 450 4.01 -3.66 -15.85
N GLY A 451 5.16 -4.12 -15.36
CA GLY A 451 6.24 -4.68 -16.18
C GLY A 451 5.74 -5.80 -17.11
N TYR A 452 4.91 -6.71 -16.59
CA TYR A 452 4.36 -7.80 -17.38
C TYR A 452 3.42 -7.31 -18.48
N PHE A 453 2.59 -6.29 -18.22
CA PHE A 453 1.63 -5.76 -19.19
C PHE A 453 2.28 -5.12 -20.41
N PHE A 454 3.52 -4.61 -20.31
CA PHE A 454 4.26 -4.11 -21.48
C PHE A 454 4.54 -5.19 -22.53
N ASN A 455 4.43 -6.48 -22.18
CA ASN A 455 4.61 -7.58 -23.11
C ASN A 455 3.38 -7.89 -23.98
N PHE A 456 2.23 -7.24 -23.74
CA PHE A 456 1.04 -7.44 -24.57
C PHE A 456 1.18 -6.68 -25.88
N GLU A 457 0.99 -7.39 -27.01
CA GLU A 457 0.99 -6.75 -28.34
C GLU A 457 -0.40 -6.19 -28.68
N ASP A 458 -1.46 -6.94 -28.35
CA ASP A 458 -2.85 -6.52 -28.47
C ASP A 458 -3.34 -5.83 -27.19
N ILE A 459 -3.39 -4.50 -27.26
CA ILE A 459 -3.90 -3.66 -26.18
C ILE A 459 -5.38 -3.94 -25.88
N ALA A 460 -6.18 -4.36 -26.86
CA ALA A 460 -7.58 -4.68 -26.63
C ALA A 460 -7.74 -5.93 -25.75
N GLU A 461 -6.88 -6.95 -25.93
CA GLU A 461 -6.88 -8.14 -25.08
C GLU A 461 -6.42 -7.80 -23.64
N LEU A 462 -5.43 -6.91 -23.49
CA LEU A 462 -5.04 -6.39 -22.18
C LEU A 462 -6.20 -5.65 -21.50
N GLN A 463 -6.85 -4.71 -22.19
CA GLN A 463 -8.00 -3.96 -21.68
C GLN A 463 -9.15 -4.90 -21.27
N LEU A 464 -9.45 -5.91 -22.09
CA LEU A 464 -10.46 -6.92 -21.78
C LEU A 464 -10.08 -7.74 -20.54
N THR A 465 -8.80 -8.09 -20.40
CA THR A 465 -8.29 -8.82 -19.22
C THR A 465 -8.45 -7.99 -17.96
N LEU A 466 -8.04 -6.72 -17.99
CA LEU A 466 -8.19 -5.80 -16.85
C LEU A 466 -9.66 -5.56 -16.50
N LEU A 467 -10.54 -5.42 -17.51
CA LEU A 467 -11.98 -5.29 -17.27
C LEU A 467 -12.55 -6.54 -16.57
N LYS A 468 -12.15 -7.74 -16.99
CA LYS A 468 -12.55 -8.99 -16.31
C LYS A 468 -12.11 -9.00 -14.84
N GLN A 469 -10.88 -8.53 -14.54
CA GLN A 469 -10.38 -8.46 -13.16
C GLN A 469 -11.07 -7.37 -12.34
N THR A 470 -11.45 -6.25 -12.96
CA THR A 470 -12.19 -5.14 -12.34
C THR A 470 -13.57 -5.59 -11.88
N LEU A 471 -14.20 -6.48 -12.65
CA LEU A 471 -15.54 -7.02 -12.38
C LEU A 471 -15.50 -8.30 -11.51
N TYR A 472 -14.33 -8.66 -10.98
CA TYR A 472 -14.19 -9.83 -10.15
C TYR A 472 -14.89 -9.61 -8.78
N PRO A 473 -15.63 -10.60 -8.24
CA PRO A 473 -16.46 -10.41 -7.03
C PRO A 473 -15.65 -10.23 -5.74
N ASP A 474 -14.38 -10.64 -5.73
CA ASP A 474 -13.50 -10.48 -4.57
C ASP A 474 -12.92 -9.05 -4.51
N TRP A 475 -13.09 -8.40 -3.36
CA TRP A 475 -12.72 -7.00 -3.20
C TRP A 475 -11.20 -6.77 -3.21
N MET A 476 -10.36 -7.71 -2.74
CA MET A 476 -8.91 -7.56 -2.74
C MET A 476 -8.36 -7.52 -4.17
N GLN A 477 -8.83 -8.49 -4.98
CA GLN A 477 -8.46 -8.60 -6.39
C GLN A 477 -8.93 -7.39 -7.19
N ARG A 478 -10.17 -6.94 -6.94
CA ARG A 478 -10.74 -5.75 -7.56
C ARG A 478 -9.96 -4.48 -7.20
N THR A 479 -9.67 -4.26 -5.91
CA THR A 479 -8.94 -3.07 -5.47
C THR A 479 -7.53 -3.01 -6.08
N LEU A 480 -6.81 -4.13 -6.12
CA LEU A 480 -5.52 -4.17 -6.82
C LEU A 480 -5.67 -3.80 -8.31
N CYS A 481 -6.69 -4.32 -8.98
CA CYS A 481 -6.93 -3.99 -10.38
C CYS A 481 -7.28 -2.51 -10.58
N TRP A 482 -7.95 -1.86 -9.62
CA TRP A 482 -8.23 -0.42 -9.67
C TRP A 482 -6.96 0.42 -9.53
N GLU A 483 -6.04 0.01 -8.64
CA GLU A 483 -4.71 0.63 -8.54
C GLU A 483 -3.93 0.48 -9.85
N ILE A 484 -3.96 -0.70 -10.46
CA ILE A 484 -3.34 -0.94 -11.78
C ILE A 484 -3.95 -0.03 -12.86
N TRP A 485 -5.28 0.14 -12.88
CA TRP A 485 -5.93 1.09 -13.79
C TRP A 485 -5.48 2.53 -13.53
N ARG A 486 -5.31 2.93 -12.27
CA ARG A 486 -4.76 4.26 -11.92
C ARG A 486 -3.37 4.42 -12.52
N GLU A 487 -2.47 3.47 -12.27
CA GLU A 487 -1.09 3.54 -12.77
C GLU A 487 -1.05 3.59 -14.31
N LEU A 488 -1.82 2.73 -14.98
CA LEU A 488 -1.87 2.68 -16.44
C LEU A 488 -2.43 3.97 -17.05
N LEU A 489 -3.58 4.47 -16.56
CA LEU A 489 -4.23 5.65 -17.13
C LEU A 489 -3.52 6.96 -16.78
N CYS A 490 -2.91 7.06 -15.60
CA CYS A 490 -2.40 8.33 -15.08
C CYS A 490 -0.89 8.50 -15.31
N PHE A 491 -0.12 7.40 -15.37
CA PHE A 491 1.34 7.45 -15.35
C PHE A 491 2.04 6.63 -16.43
N CYS A 492 1.52 5.45 -16.81
CA CYS A 492 2.26 4.53 -17.70
C CYS A 492 1.90 4.66 -19.18
N TRP A 493 0.61 4.74 -19.55
CA TRP A 493 0.22 4.87 -20.96
C TRP A 493 0.42 6.29 -21.48
N ASP A 494 0.73 6.38 -22.77
CA ASP A 494 0.70 7.68 -23.44
C ASP A 494 -0.72 8.27 -23.44
N GLU A 495 -0.81 9.59 -23.59
CA GLU A 495 -2.07 10.33 -23.55
C GLU A 495 -3.11 9.77 -24.53
N THR A 496 -2.68 9.36 -25.73
CA THR A 496 -3.60 8.88 -26.77
C THR A 496 -4.23 7.56 -26.40
N LEU A 497 -3.44 6.62 -25.88
CA LEU A 497 -3.90 5.32 -25.47
C LEU A 497 -4.72 5.41 -24.19
N ALA A 498 -4.31 6.24 -23.24
CA ALA A 498 -5.04 6.47 -21.99
C ALA A 498 -6.43 7.09 -22.25
N VAL A 499 -6.53 8.07 -23.15
CA VAL A 499 -7.81 8.64 -23.58
C VAL A 499 -8.68 7.60 -24.29
N GLN A 500 -8.12 6.76 -25.17
CA GLN A 500 -8.86 5.68 -25.83
C GLN A 500 -9.39 4.65 -24.82
N ALA A 501 -8.58 4.26 -23.85
CA ALA A 501 -8.98 3.33 -22.79
C ALA A 501 -10.07 3.92 -21.90
N LEU A 502 -9.94 5.19 -21.50
CA LEU A 502 -10.98 5.89 -20.73
C LEU A 502 -12.28 6.00 -21.53
N GLN A 503 -12.21 6.33 -22.83
CA GLN A 503 -13.38 6.37 -23.70
C GLN A 503 -14.03 5.00 -23.83
N MET A 504 -13.24 3.92 -23.93
CA MET A 504 -13.74 2.55 -23.92
C MET A 504 -14.50 2.22 -22.62
N LEU A 505 -13.97 2.61 -21.45
CA LEU A 505 -14.67 2.46 -20.17
C LEU A 505 -16.00 3.24 -20.16
N VAL A 506 -16.00 4.48 -20.66
CA VAL A 506 -17.21 5.29 -20.80
C VAL A 506 -18.21 4.63 -21.75
N ASP A 507 -17.76 4.10 -22.89
CA ASP A 507 -18.63 3.46 -23.88
C ASP A 507 -19.29 2.18 -23.34
N ILE A 508 -18.58 1.40 -22.50
CA ILE A 508 -19.17 0.24 -21.80
C ILE A 508 -20.35 0.67 -20.92
N THR A 509 -20.26 1.82 -20.26
CA THR A 509 -21.36 2.33 -19.41
C THR A 509 -22.58 2.77 -20.23
N GLN A 510 -22.40 3.02 -21.53
CA GLN A 510 -23.42 3.50 -22.46
C GLN A 510 -23.98 2.39 -23.37
N TRP A 511 -23.57 1.13 -23.15
CA TRP A 511 -23.93 0.01 -24.02
C TRP A 511 -25.44 -0.21 -24.11
N ASP A 512 -25.95 -0.37 -25.33
CA ASP A 512 -27.38 -0.51 -25.63
C ASP A 512 -27.68 -1.89 -26.25
N ASP A 513 -28.48 -2.69 -25.55
CA ASP A 513 -28.89 -4.05 -25.92
C ASP A 513 -29.62 -4.17 -27.28
N SER A 514 -30.01 -3.06 -27.91
CA SER A 514 -30.89 -3.05 -29.08
C SER A 514 -30.21 -3.04 -30.45
N SER A 515 -28.88 -2.89 -30.53
CA SER A 515 -28.17 -2.68 -31.80
C SER A 515 -27.72 -3.97 -32.50
N SER A 516 -27.76 -5.13 -31.84
CA SER A 516 -27.31 -6.39 -32.44
C SER A 516 -28.31 -7.52 -32.23
N ASN A 517 -28.60 -8.25 -33.31
CA ASN A 517 -29.59 -9.34 -33.38
C ASN A 517 -29.24 -10.59 -32.54
N LYS A 518 -28.28 -10.53 -31.59
CA LYS A 518 -27.94 -11.62 -30.65
C LYS A 518 -27.34 -11.08 -29.33
N SER A 519 -28.16 -11.06 -28.29
CA SER A 519 -27.91 -11.67 -26.97
C SER A 519 -26.59 -11.37 -26.21
N PHE A 520 -26.24 -10.11 -25.99
CA PHE A 520 -25.29 -9.77 -24.92
C PHE A 520 -25.91 -8.72 -24.00
N VAL A 521 -26.41 -9.18 -22.86
CA VAL A 521 -26.90 -8.32 -21.76
C VAL A 521 -25.77 -8.21 -20.75
N LEU A 522 -25.34 -6.99 -20.45
CA LEU A 522 -24.37 -6.75 -19.38
C LEU A 522 -24.95 -7.22 -18.04
N ALA A 523 -24.14 -7.89 -17.23
CA ALA A 523 -24.56 -8.29 -15.89
C ALA A 523 -24.94 -7.05 -15.04
N SER A 524 -25.92 -7.19 -14.16
CA SER A 524 -26.32 -6.11 -13.25
C SER A 524 -25.15 -5.70 -12.36
N GLY A 525 -24.83 -4.40 -12.32
CA GLY A 525 -23.76 -3.84 -11.49
C GLY A 525 -22.49 -3.45 -12.24
N VAL A 526 -22.26 -3.98 -13.45
CA VAL A 526 -21.06 -3.66 -14.26
C VAL A 526 -20.91 -2.16 -14.49
N ILE A 527 -22.00 -1.48 -14.84
CA ILE A 527 -22.01 -0.03 -15.08
C ILE A 527 -21.59 0.74 -13.82
N ASP A 528 -22.09 0.36 -12.64
CA ASP A 528 -21.79 1.06 -11.40
C ASP A 528 -20.32 0.87 -11.00
N GLU A 529 -19.77 -0.34 -11.17
CA GLU A 529 -18.36 -0.65 -10.89
C GLU A 529 -17.41 0.12 -11.82
N VAL A 530 -17.71 0.20 -13.12
CA VAL A 530 -16.88 0.96 -14.07
C VAL A 530 -16.93 2.46 -13.76
N LEU A 531 -18.11 3.01 -13.45
CA LEU A 531 -18.22 4.42 -13.07
C LEU A 531 -17.53 4.71 -11.72
N GLN A 532 -17.56 3.76 -10.78
CA GLN A 532 -16.86 3.86 -9.51
C GLN A 532 -15.34 3.83 -9.71
N LEU A 533 -14.83 2.99 -10.63
CA LEU A 533 -13.44 2.99 -11.05
C LEU A 533 -13.04 4.35 -11.63
N ILE A 534 -13.81 4.89 -12.58
CA ILE A 534 -13.53 6.20 -13.20
C ILE A 534 -13.46 7.29 -12.13
N ALA A 535 -14.41 7.31 -11.19
CA ALA A 535 -14.39 8.28 -10.09
C ALA A 535 -13.21 8.06 -9.13
N PHE A 536 -12.81 6.81 -8.88
CA PHE A 536 -11.65 6.48 -8.05
C PHE A 536 -10.35 7.06 -8.62
N VAL A 537 -10.14 6.97 -9.95
CA VAL A 537 -8.90 7.47 -10.59
C VAL A 537 -8.94 8.95 -10.95
N TYR A 538 -10.12 9.60 -10.94
CA TYR A 538 -10.32 10.96 -11.48
C TYR A 538 -9.38 12.02 -10.88
N THR A 539 -9.13 11.97 -9.56
CA THR A 539 -8.30 12.97 -8.88
C THR A 539 -6.85 12.94 -9.34
N ASP A 540 -6.36 11.78 -9.79
CA ASP A 540 -4.98 11.58 -10.22
C ASP A 540 -4.83 11.66 -11.75
N MET A 541 -5.95 11.72 -12.49
CA MET A 541 -5.95 11.80 -13.95
C MET A 541 -5.24 13.08 -14.46
N PRO A 542 -4.41 12.97 -15.50
CA PRO A 542 -3.94 14.12 -16.26
C PRO A 542 -5.11 14.94 -16.84
N LEU A 543 -4.89 16.24 -17.03
CA LEU A 543 -5.93 17.17 -17.50
C LEU A 543 -6.68 16.69 -18.77
N PRO A 544 -6.01 16.15 -19.82
CA PRO A 544 -6.73 15.66 -21.00
C PRO A 544 -7.74 14.54 -20.71
N LEU A 545 -7.47 13.68 -19.74
CA LEU A 545 -8.40 12.63 -19.32
C LEU A 545 -9.54 13.22 -18.48
N GLN A 546 -9.25 14.18 -17.61
CA GLN A 546 -10.29 14.91 -16.87
C GLN A 546 -11.22 15.65 -17.82
N ASP A 547 -10.71 16.21 -18.92
CA ASP A 547 -11.51 16.87 -19.96
C ASP A 547 -12.51 15.90 -20.61
N VAL A 548 -12.12 14.65 -20.88
CA VAL A 548 -13.05 13.61 -21.38
C VAL A 548 -14.23 13.40 -20.41
N CYS A 549 -13.96 13.33 -19.11
CA CYS A 549 -15.01 13.21 -18.10
C CYS A 549 -15.87 14.48 -18.01
N MET A 550 -15.24 15.66 -18.07
CA MET A 550 -15.93 16.95 -18.06
C MET A 550 -16.83 17.13 -19.29
N ASP A 551 -16.43 16.64 -20.46
CA ASP A 551 -17.25 16.66 -21.67
C ASP A 551 -18.51 15.79 -21.51
N GLN A 552 -18.39 14.60 -20.91
CA GLN A 552 -19.55 13.74 -20.64
C GLN A 552 -20.53 14.38 -19.67
N VAL A 553 -20.02 15.01 -18.60
CA VAL A 553 -20.84 15.74 -17.62
C VAL A 553 -21.50 16.97 -18.24
N THR A 554 -20.75 17.76 -19.00
CA THR A 554 -21.24 18.97 -19.67
C THR A 554 -22.35 18.61 -20.66
N ALA A 555 -22.19 17.53 -21.42
CA ALA A 555 -23.20 17.05 -22.36
C ALA A 555 -24.54 16.73 -21.68
N VAL A 556 -24.54 16.06 -20.52
CA VAL A 556 -25.80 15.74 -19.83
C VAL A 556 -26.44 16.97 -19.19
N VAL A 557 -25.64 17.89 -18.64
CA VAL A 557 -26.13 19.16 -18.09
C VAL A 557 -26.78 19.98 -19.21
N ASP A 558 -26.14 20.11 -20.38
CA ASP A 558 -26.71 20.82 -21.53
C ASP A 558 -28.00 20.17 -22.04
N VAL A 559 -28.06 18.84 -22.15
CA VAL A 559 -29.25 18.13 -22.63
C VAL A 559 -30.44 18.32 -21.69
N ILE A 560 -30.23 18.22 -20.37
CA ILE A 560 -31.31 18.33 -19.39
C ILE A 560 -31.72 19.78 -19.17
N SER A 561 -30.78 20.72 -19.05
CA SER A 561 -31.09 22.15 -18.82
C SER A 561 -31.79 22.79 -20.02
N SER A 562 -31.36 22.51 -21.25
CA SER A 562 -31.97 23.10 -22.46
C SER A 562 -33.39 22.61 -22.76
N LYS A 563 -33.68 21.33 -22.44
CA LYS A 563 -35.00 20.71 -22.72
C LYS A 563 -35.91 20.67 -21.51
N GLY A 564 -35.40 20.92 -20.31
CA GLY A 564 -36.13 20.84 -19.05
C GLY A 564 -36.83 19.48 -18.88
N PRO A 565 -38.08 19.45 -18.37
CA PRO A 565 -38.87 18.21 -18.27
C PRO A 565 -39.18 17.53 -19.61
N GLY A 566 -38.93 18.18 -20.75
CA GLY A 566 -39.10 17.62 -22.09
C GLY A 566 -37.91 16.81 -22.62
N HIS A 567 -36.83 16.65 -21.83
CA HIS A 567 -35.65 15.90 -22.25
C HIS A 567 -35.98 14.44 -22.59
N HIS A 568 -35.26 13.88 -23.57
CA HIS A 568 -35.37 12.46 -23.90
C HIS A 568 -34.40 11.66 -23.02
N PHE A 569 -34.94 10.82 -22.14
CA PHE A 569 -34.15 10.00 -21.23
C PHE A 569 -33.83 8.64 -21.88
N ASN A 570 -32.57 8.43 -22.21
CA ASN A 570 -32.03 7.19 -22.79
C ASN A 570 -30.85 6.68 -21.94
N LEU A 571 -30.27 5.53 -22.29
CA LEU A 571 -29.18 4.91 -21.52
C LEU A 571 -27.93 5.79 -21.45
N ARG A 572 -27.65 6.56 -22.51
CA ARG A 572 -26.54 7.52 -22.54
C ARG A 572 -26.75 8.67 -21.55
N VAL A 573 -27.92 9.29 -21.53
CA VAL A 573 -28.25 10.36 -20.57
C VAL A 573 -28.21 9.81 -19.14
N ALA A 574 -28.71 8.59 -18.94
CA ALA A 574 -28.72 7.94 -17.63
C ALA A 574 -27.30 7.66 -17.10
N SER A 575 -26.42 7.10 -17.92
CA SER A 575 -25.01 6.82 -17.56
C SER A 575 -24.19 8.10 -17.37
N GLN A 576 -24.38 9.13 -18.19
CA GLN A 576 -23.72 10.43 -17.99
C GLN A 576 -24.17 11.12 -16.69
N LEU A 577 -25.46 11.03 -16.34
CA LEU A 577 -25.95 11.55 -15.06
C LEU A 577 -25.40 10.75 -13.87
N HIS A 578 -25.23 9.44 -14.02
CA HIS A 578 -24.60 8.58 -13.03
C HIS A 578 -23.08 8.85 -12.90
N LEU A 579 -22.39 9.15 -14.00
CA LEU A 579 -21.02 9.62 -13.96
C LEU A 579 -20.91 10.92 -13.17
N LEU A 580 -21.81 11.89 -13.42
CA LEU A 580 -21.88 13.14 -12.63
C LEU A 580 -22.11 12.86 -11.14
N GLU A 581 -22.99 11.91 -10.78
CA GLU A 581 -23.18 11.46 -9.39
C GLU A 581 -21.86 11.00 -8.75
N LYS A 582 -21.13 10.12 -9.42
CA LYS A 582 -19.87 9.56 -8.90
C LYS A 582 -18.76 10.61 -8.81
N LEU A 583 -18.66 11.49 -9.82
CA LEU A 583 -17.71 12.61 -9.86
C LEU A 583 -18.01 13.67 -8.79
N ALA A 584 -19.28 13.98 -8.53
CA ALA A 584 -19.68 14.83 -7.40
C ALA A 584 -19.30 14.20 -6.05
N GLY A 585 -19.26 12.87 -5.98
CA GLY A 585 -18.76 12.10 -4.82
C GLY A 585 -17.28 12.34 -4.52
N VAL A 586 -16.45 12.60 -5.53
CA VAL A 586 -14.99 12.82 -5.42
C VAL A 586 -14.58 14.28 -5.63
N HIS A 587 -15.52 15.21 -5.44
CA HIS A 587 -15.27 16.66 -5.54
C HIS A 587 -14.62 17.06 -6.87
N PHE A 588 -15.14 16.56 -8.00
CA PHE A 588 -14.49 16.68 -9.31
C PHE A 588 -14.08 18.10 -9.68
N LEU A 589 -14.93 19.12 -9.45
CA LEU A 589 -14.58 20.52 -9.76
C LEU A 589 -13.41 21.02 -8.91
N HIS A 590 -13.30 20.60 -7.65
CA HIS A 590 -12.18 20.97 -6.79
C HIS A 590 -10.84 20.46 -7.35
N SER A 591 -10.84 19.22 -7.86
CA SER A 591 -9.65 18.59 -8.43
C SER A 591 -9.35 19.02 -9.87
N TYR A 592 -10.36 19.51 -10.59
CA TYR A 592 -10.23 19.96 -11.96
C TYR A 592 -9.50 21.32 -12.03
N ASN A 593 -8.43 21.39 -12.80
CA ASN A 593 -7.62 22.61 -13.00
C ASN A 593 -7.58 23.04 -14.49
N GLY A 594 -8.65 22.78 -15.23
CA GLY A 594 -8.77 23.16 -16.64
C GLY A 594 -9.14 24.63 -16.83
N LEU A 595 -8.76 25.19 -17.99
CA LEU A 595 -9.00 26.60 -18.35
C LEU A 595 -10.48 26.97 -18.37
N ILE A 596 -11.36 26.00 -18.65
CA ILE A 596 -12.80 26.21 -18.77
C ILE A 596 -13.53 26.14 -17.41
N LYS A 597 -12.86 25.83 -16.30
CA LYS A 597 -13.51 25.64 -15.00
C LYS A 597 -14.35 26.84 -14.58
N ASP A 598 -13.75 28.03 -14.57
CA ASP A 598 -14.44 29.26 -14.16
C ASP A 598 -15.58 29.61 -15.13
N GLU A 599 -15.38 29.41 -16.43
CA GLU A 599 -16.42 29.61 -17.46
C GLU A 599 -17.58 28.63 -17.30
N TRP A 600 -17.29 27.38 -16.95
CA TRP A 600 -18.26 26.34 -16.69
C TRP A 600 -19.11 26.70 -15.46
N VAL A 601 -18.47 27.09 -14.35
CA VAL A 601 -19.17 27.52 -13.14
C VAL A 601 -20.03 28.76 -13.42
N ALA A 602 -19.48 29.77 -14.12
CA ALA A 602 -20.22 30.98 -14.47
C ALA A 602 -21.44 30.71 -15.37
N LYS A 603 -21.36 29.70 -16.25
CA LYS A 603 -22.46 29.30 -17.13
C LYS A 603 -23.54 28.52 -16.38
N TYR A 604 -23.16 27.46 -15.65
CA TYR A 604 -24.13 26.50 -15.14
C TYR A 604 -24.68 26.82 -13.75
N LEU A 605 -23.95 27.57 -12.92
CA LEU A 605 -24.45 27.97 -11.60
C LEU A 605 -25.76 28.76 -11.69
N PRO A 606 -25.88 29.83 -12.51
CA PRO A 606 -27.14 30.57 -12.64
C PRO A 606 -28.26 29.72 -13.24
N ILE A 607 -27.96 28.90 -14.25
CA ILE A 607 -28.91 28.00 -14.91
C ILE A 607 -29.51 27.03 -13.90
N CYS A 608 -28.68 26.38 -13.09
CA CYS A 608 -29.15 25.42 -12.09
C CYS A 608 -29.99 26.08 -10.99
N PHE A 609 -29.67 27.32 -10.57
CA PHE A 609 -30.52 28.07 -9.64
C PHE A 609 -31.91 28.36 -10.23
N GLU A 610 -31.96 28.83 -11.48
CA GLU A 610 -33.22 29.11 -12.19
C GLU A 610 -34.05 27.85 -12.41
N CYS A 611 -33.41 26.76 -12.87
CA CYS A 611 -34.05 25.46 -13.07
C CYS A 611 -34.57 24.90 -11.74
N CYS A 612 -33.79 24.89 -10.67
CA CYS A 612 -34.25 24.45 -9.34
C CYS A 612 -35.45 25.27 -8.88
N GLY A 613 -35.39 26.60 -8.94
CA GLY A 613 -36.50 27.46 -8.53
C GLY A 613 -37.78 27.16 -9.31
N THR A 614 -37.68 27.10 -10.63
CA THR A 614 -38.81 26.83 -11.53
C THR A 614 -39.41 25.44 -11.27
N ILE A 615 -38.57 24.41 -11.12
CA ILE A 615 -39.02 23.04 -10.89
C ILE A 615 -39.67 22.90 -9.51
N LEU A 616 -39.12 23.51 -8.46
CA LEU A 616 -39.72 23.47 -7.13
C LEU A 616 -41.09 24.17 -7.12
N ASP A 617 -41.22 25.30 -7.83
CA ASP A 617 -42.51 25.99 -8.00
C ASP A 617 -43.52 25.10 -8.74
N LEU A 618 -43.09 24.46 -9.84
CA LEU A 618 -43.93 23.53 -10.61
C LEU A 618 -44.38 22.32 -9.76
N LEU A 619 -43.45 21.67 -9.07
CA LEU A 619 -43.76 20.55 -8.17
C LEU A 619 -44.73 20.98 -7.07
N SER A 620 -44.53 22.16 -6.47
CA SER A 620 -45.44 22.67 -5.43
C SER A 620 -46.87 22.92 -5.95
N SER A 621 -47.00 23.24 -7.25
CA SER A 621 -48.29 23.46 -7.93
C SER A 621 -48.96 22.15 -8.37
N GLU A 622 -48.18 21.19 -8.88
CA GLU A 622 -48.68 19.87 -9.30
C GLU A 622 -49.08 18.99 -8.12
N VAL A 623 -48.36 19.06 -6.99
CA VAL A 623 -48.71 18.36 -5.74
C VAL A 623 -50.12 18.75 -5.24
N LYS A 624 -50.62 19.94 -5.61
CA LYS A 624 -51.97 20.42 -5.28
C LYS A 624 -53.02 20.02 -6.31
N ALA A 625 -52.62 19.64 -7.53
CA ALA A 625 -53.51 19.23 -8.62
C ALA A 625 -53.51 17.69 -8.75
N SER A 626 -54.50 17.03 -8.17
CA SER A 626 -54.58 15.57 -7.95
C SER A 626 -54.69 14.68 -9.23
N THR A 627 -54.29 15.17 -10.40
CA THR A 627 -54.48 14.51 -11.71
C THR A 627 -53.22 14.46 -12.59
N ALA A 628 -52.05 14.87 -12.08
CA ALA A 628 -50.81 14.85 -12.87
C ALA A 628 -50.35 13.40 -13.18
N LYS A 629 -49.87 13.18 -14.41
CA LYS A 629 -49.31 11.88 -14.84
C LYS A 629 -47.97 11.65 -14.13
N HIS A 630 -47.79 10.51 -13.48
CA HIS A 630 -46.56 10.10 -12.76
C HIS A 630 -45.26 10.30 -13.56
N ASP A 631 -45.31 10.11 -14.89
CA ASP A 631 -44.18 10.34 -15.80
C ASP A 631 -43.74 11.82 -15.91
N GLY A 632 -44.67 12.77 -15.76
CA GLY A 632 -44.35 14.21 -15.76
C GLY A 632 -43.54 14.63 -14.54
N VAL A 633 -43.96 14.19 -13.36
CA VAL A 633 -43.31 14.50 -12.09
C VAL A 633 -41.90 13.91 -12.02
N LEU A 634 -41.71 12.67 -12.48
CA LEU A 634 -40.37 12.06 -12.55
C LEU A 634 -39.40 12.84 -13.44
N LYS A 635 -39.87 13.36 -14.58
CA LYS A 635 -39.03 14.20 -15.46
C LYS A 635 -38.63 15.51 -14.79
N MET A 636 -39.52 16.11 -13.99
CA MET A 636 -39.20 17.28 -13.19
C MET A 636 -38.16 16.94 -12.11
N ILE A 637 -38.32 15.83 -11.39
CA ILE A 637 -37.36 15.37 -10.37
C ILE A 637 -35.98 15.12 -10.98
N ARG A 638 -35.87 14.59 -12.20
CA ARG A 638 -34.57 14.44 -12.88
C ARG A 638 -33.86 15.76 -13.16
N VAL A 639 -34.61 16.82 -13.52
CA VAL A 639 -34.03 18.15 -13.69
C VAL A 639 -33.53 18.68 -12.36
N LEU A 640 -34.33 18.54 -11.29
CA LEU A 640 -33.96 18.93 -9.93
C LEU A 640 -32.69 18.20 -9.47
N ASP A 641 -32.64 16.89 -9.66
CA ASP A 641 -31.53 16.00 -9.31
C ASP A 641 -30.23 16.42 -10.01
N MET A 642 -30.25 16.60 -11.34
CA MET A 642 -29.08 17.11 -12.08
C MET A 642 -28.62 18.47 -11.52
N CYS A 643 -29.55 19.40 -11.29
CA CYS A 643 -29.20 20.73 -10.78
C CYS A 643 -28.60 20.65 -9.37
N LEU A 644 -29.13 19.80 -8.48
CA LEU A 644 -28.58 19.59 -7.15
C LEU A 644 -27.15 19.03 -7.19
N LEU A 645 -26.84 18.11 -8.13
CA LEU A 645 -25.49 17.57 -8.30
C LEU A 645 -24.50 18.64 -8.77
N VAL A 646 -24.91 19.49 -9.74
CA VAL A 646 -24.09 20.62 -10.19
C VAL A 646 -23.86 21.62 -9.06
N LEU A 647 -24.91 21.98 -8.32
CA LEU A 647 -24.82 22.88 -7.17
C LEU A 647 -23.90 22.32 -6.07
N ARG A 648 -23.98 21.00 -5.81
CA ARG A 648 -23.06 20.33 -4.90
C ARG A 648 -21.61 20.46 -5.39
N GLY A 649 -21.35 20.15 -6.66
CA GLY A 649 -19.99 20.25 -7.23
C GLY A 649 -19.40 21.66 -7.10
N VAL A 650 -20.19 22.69 -7.43
CA VAL A 650 -19.75 24.10 -7.32
C VAL A 650 -19.54 24.50 -5.85
N PHE A 651 -20.43 24.08 -4.97
CA PHE A 651 -20.31 24.36 -3.55
C PHE A 651 -19.08 23.70 -2.92
N ASP A 652 -18.76 22.47 -3.33
CA ASP A 652 -17.61 21.73 -2.84
C ASP A 652 -16.26 22.32 -3.32
N ASP A 653 -16.24 23.01 -4.46
CA ASP A 653 -15.08 23.75 -4.97
C ASP A 653 -14.86 25.10 -4.25
N SER A 654 -15.92 25.67 -3.68
CA SER A 654 -15.89 26.99 -3.06
C SER A 654 -15.18 26.96 -1.69
N GLU A 655 -13.87 27.22 -1.64
CA GLU A 655 -13.18 27.49 -0.36
C GLU A 655 -13.85 28.64 0.40
N PRO A 656 -13.85 28.63 1.75
CA PRO A 656 -14.61 29.57 2.57
C PRO A 656 -14.14 31.03 2.48
N ARG A 657 -14.38 31.75 1.39
CA ARG A 657 -14.38 33.22 1.34
C ARG A 657 -15.61 33.74 2.11
N GLN A 658 -15.39 34.17 3.34
CA GLN A 658 -16.40 34.36 4.39
C GLN A 658 -17.65 35.16 4.02
N ASP A 659 -17.57 36.16 3.12
CA ASP A 659 -18.68 37.10 2.92
C ASP A 659 -19.69 36.65 1.85
N GLY A 660 -19.23 36.18 0.67
CA GLY A 660 -20.12 35.70 -0.40
C GLY A 660 -20.77 34.34 -0.13
N ILE A 661 -20.18 33.56 0.79
CA ILE A 661 -20.64 32.21 1.11
C ILE A 661 -21.85 32.23 2.04
N THR A 662 -22.04 33.30 2.83
CA THR A 662 -23.17 33.37 3.76
C THR A 662 -24.51 33.49 3.03
N GLU A 663 -24.61 34.35 2.01
CA GLU A 663 -25.83 34.49 1.20
C GLU A 663 -26.13 33.22 0.40
N LEU A 664 -25.12 32.68 -0.29
CA LEU A 664 -25.24 31.43 -1.03
C LEU A 664 -25.66 30.27 -0.11
N SER A 665 -25.09 30.19 1.09
CA SER A 665 -25.45 29.16 2.09
C SER A 665 -26.92 29.24 2.50
N VAL A 666 -27.47 30.44 2.69
CA VAL A 666 -28.88 30.62 3.05
C VAL A 666 -29.80 30.17 1.89
N ILE A 667 -29.42 30.52 0.66
CA ILE A 667 -30.18 30.12 -0.55
C ILE A 667 -30.14 28.59 -0.71
N LEU A 668 -28.95 27.97 -0.60
CA LEU A 668 -28.77 26.53 -0.75
C LEU A 668 -29.50 25.74 0.34
N VAL A 669 -29.44 26.16 1.62
CA VAL A 669 -30.21 25.51 2.69
C VAL A 669 -31.70 25.57 2.39
N ARG A 670 -32.21 26.72 1.94
CA ARG A 670 -33.64 26.86 1.59
C ARG A 670 -34.01 25.96 0.41
N MET A 671 -33.20 25.94 -0.64
CA MET A 671 -33.43 25.12 -1.82
C MET A 671 -33.38 23.63 -1.51
N ALA A 672 -32.37 23.16 -0.78
CA ALA A 672 -32.24 21.75 -0.40
C ALA A 672 -33.35 21.31 0.56
N THR A 673 -33.78 22.19 1.48
CA THR A 673 -34.93 21.92 2.35
C THR A 673 -36.22 21.79 1.55
N GLU A 674 -36.49 22.74 0.64
CA GLU A 674 -37.68 22.70 -0.21
C GLU A 674 -37.67 21.49 -1.16
N ALA A 675 -36.51 21.15 -1.74
CA ALA A 675 -36.34 19.94 -2.53
C ALA A 675 -36.70 18.68 -1.74
N LEU A 676 -36.21 18.55 -0.50
CA LEU A 676 -36.59 17.44 0.38
C LEU A 676 -38.09 17.44 0.71
N SER A 677 -38.71 18.60 0.93
CA SER A 677 -40.15 18.71 1.17
C SER A 677 -40.98 18.24 -0.04
N GLN A 678 -40.59 18.63 -1.25
CA GLN A 678 -41.27 18.18 -2.47
C GLN A 678 -41.09 16.68 -2.71
N LEU A 679 -39.88 16.14 -2.48
CA LEU A 679 -39.60 14.70 -2.58
C LEU A 679 -40.40 13.90 -1.52
N ALA A 680 -40.49 14.40 -0.29
CA ALA A 680 -41.30 13.79 0.76
C ALA A 680 -42.80 13.82 0.45
N ALA A 681 -43.30 14.90 -0.13
CA ALA A 681 -44.69 15.02 -0.58
C ALA A 681 -44.99 14.00 -1.68
N TYR A 682 -44.09 13.86 -2.66
CA TYR A 682 -44.19 12.86 -3.72
C TYR A 682 -44.22 11.43 -3.16
N CYS A 683 -43.26 11.07 -2.29
CA CYS A 683 -43.20 9.74 -1.66
C CYS A 683 -44.51 9.37 -0.94
N LYS A 684 -45.11 10.33 -0.21
CA LYS A 684 -46.40 10.14 0.47
C LYS A 684 -47.55 9.87 -0.49
N GLN A 685 -47.61 10.58 -1.62
CA GLN A 685 -48.69 10.43 -2.61
C GLN A 685 -48.62 9.06 -3.30
N THR A 686 -47.42 8.62 -3.69
CA THR A 686 -47.22 7.33 -4.37
C THR A 686 -47.49 6.16 -3.43
N GLY A 687 -47.07 6.25 -2.15
CA GLY A 687 -47.34 5.23 -1.13
C GLY A 687 -48.83 5.07 -0.78
N GLY A 688 -49.61 6.17 -0.85
CA GLY A 688 -51.07 6.12 -0.62
C GLY A 688 -51.86 5.56 -1.81
N SER A 689 -51.40 5.78 -3.05
CA SER A 689 -52.13 5.37 -4.26
C SER A 689 -51.99 3.88 -4.60
N GLN A 690 -50.87 3.24 -4.26
CA GLN A 690 -50.67 1.80 -4.52
C GLN A 690 -51.53 0.91 -3.59
N ILE A 691 -51.85 1.36 -2.37
CA ILE A 691 -52.70 0.61 -1.42
C ILE A 691 -54.15 0.51 -1.92
N VAL A 692 -54.62 1.50 -2.70
CA VAL A 692 -55.99 1.53 -3.25
C VAL A 692 -56.08 0.85 -4.62
N ALA A 693 -54.97 0.73 -5.36
CA ALA A 693 -54.92 0.18 -6.71
C ALA A 693 -54.61 -1.33 -6.78
N ASN A 694 -54.79 -2.09 -5.69
CA ASN A 694 -54.61 -3.56 -5.66
C ASN A 694 -55.71 -4.35 -6.40
N GLY A 695 -56.33 -3.75 -7.41
CA GLY A 695 -57.27 -4.40 -8.29
C GLY A 695 -57.27 -3.73 -9.66
N LEU A 696 -56.21 -3.90 -10.46
CA LEU A 696 -56.29 -4.15 -11.91
C LEU A 696 -54.92 -4.22 -12.59
N GLN A 697 -54.63 -5.43 -13.08
CA GLN A 697 -53.82 -5.82 -14.25
C GLN A 697 -52.29 -5.61 -14.25
N PRO A 698 -51.50 -6.69 -14.46
CA PRO A 698 -50.09 -6.57 -14.78
C PRO A 698 -49.95 -5.92 -16.16
N LEU A 699 -49.04 -4.96 -16.29
CA LEU A 699 -48.75 -4.26 -17.54
C LEU A 699 -48.17 -5.27 -18.56
N ILE A 700 -49.05 -5.83 -19.39
CA ILE A 700 -48.70 -6.72 -20.49
C ILE A 700 -48.11 -5.85 -21.61
N ASN A 701 -46.82 -6.05 -21.91
CA ASN A 701 -46.01 -5.47 -23.02
C ASN A 701 -45.06 -4.29 -22.70
N CYS A 702 -44.34 -4.32 -21.58
CA CYS A 702 -43.08 -3.54 -21.47
C CYS A 702 -41.88 -4.38 -21.95
N THR A 703 -41.06 -3.83 -22.82
CA THR A 703 -39.77 -4.44 -23.20
C THR A 703 -38.81 -4.35 -22.00
N SER A 704 -37.91 -5.33 -21.83
CA SER A 704 -36.91 -5.34 -20.74
C SER A 704 -36.12 -4.03 -20.62
N ARG A 705 -35.88 -3.36 -21.76
CA ARG A 705 -35.21 -2.06 -21.86
C ARG A 705 -36.01 -0.90 -21.23
N SER A 706 -37.34 -0.87 -21.39
CA SER A 706 -38.16 0.20 -20.78
C SER A 706 -38.14 0.08 -19.26
N LEU A 707 -38.17 -1.15 -18.74
CA LEU A 707 -38.19 -1.44 -17.31
C LEU A 707 -36.82 -1.15 -16.66
N ALA A 708 -35.71 -1.44 -17.34
CA ALA A 708 -34.36 -1.07 -16.89
C ALA A 708 -34.15 0.45 -16.87
N LEU A 709 -34.58 1.16 -17.92
CA LEU A 709 -34.51 2.63 -17.97
C LEU A 709 -35.41 3.30 -16.93
N GLU A 710 -36.57 2.72 -16.65
CA GLU A 710 -37.48 3.22 -15.61
C GLU A 710 -36.88 3.04 -14.22
N LYS A 711 -36.22 1.91 -13.95
CA LYS A 711 -35.47 1.65 -12.71
C LYS A 711 -34.27 2.59 -12.53
N VAL A 712 -33.49 2.83 -13.58
CA VAL A 712 -32.39 3.82 -13.51
C VAL A 712 -32.95 5.23 -13.38
N GLY A 713 -34.09 5.50 -14.03
CA GLY A 713 -34.82 6.75 -13.94
C GLY A 713 -35.41 7.03 -12.56
N SER A 714 -35.74 6.02 -11.76
CA SER A 714 -36.27 6.18 -10.40
C SER A 714 -35.18 6.44 -9.35
N ARG A 715 -33.92 6.06 -9.61
CA ARG A 715 -32.74 6.38 -8.77
C ARG A 715 -32.53 7.88 -8.55
N CYS A 716 -33.03 8.74 -9.45
CA CYS A 716 -32.93 10.20 -9.30
C CYS A 716 -33.57 10.72 -7.99
N ILE A 717 -34.58 10.03 -7.45
CA ILE A 717 -35.22 10.40 -6.17
C ILE A 717 -34.24 10.19 -5.02
N GLY A 718 -33.69 8.98 -4.89
CA GLY A 718 -32.73 8.65 -3.83
C GLY A 718 -31.49 9.54 -3.90
N ARG A 719 -30.98 9.79 -5.11
CA ARG A 719 -29.83 10.68 -5.33
C ARG A 719 -30.12 12.15 -5.02
N ALA A 720 -31.30 12.66 -5.37
CA ALA A 720 -31.70 14.01 -5.01
C ALA A 720 -31.83 14.18 -3.49
N ILE A 721 -32.33 13.17 -2.78
CA ILE A 721 -32.36 13.13 -1.31
C ILE A 721 -30.93 13.14 -0.75
N GLU A 722 -30.07 12.26 -1.25
CA GLU A 722 -28.66 12.18 -0.83
C GLU A 722 -27.94 13.52 -1.01
N THR A 723 -28.08 14.11 -2.20
CA THR A 723 -27.42 15.37 -2.55
C THR A 723 -27.95 16.52 -1.71
N SER A 724 -29.27 16.57 -1.46
CA SER A 724 -29.87 17.57 -0.57
C SER A 724 -29.35 17.42 0.85
N LEU A 725 -29.29 16.20 1.38
CA LEU A 725 -28.75 15.94 2.72
C LEU A 725 -27.25 16.22 2.83
N HIS A 726 -26.49 15.99 1.77
CA HIS A 726 -25.07 16.36 1.72
C HIS A 726 -24.89 17.87 1.87
N ILE A 727 -25.59 18.66 1.06
CA ILE A 727 -25.57 20.14 1.12
C ILE A 727 -25.97 20.62 2.52
N LEU A 728 -27.06 20.08 3.06
CA LEU A 728 -27.53 20.41 4.41
C LEU A 728 -26.56 19.99 5.52
N THR A 729 -25.79 18.91 5.32
CA THR A 729 -24.77 18.48 6.27
C THR A 729 -23.63 19.48 6.35
N LYS A 730 -23.09 19.89 5.20
CA LYS A 730 -22.03 20.91 5.17
C LYS A 730 -22.51 22.27 5.70
N LEU A 731 -23.77 22.60 5.48
CA LEU A 731 -24.41 23.83 5.96
C LEU A 731 -25.14 23.64 7.30
N GLY A 732 -24.72 22.66 8.10
CA GLY A 732 -25.38 22.29 9.35
C GLY A 732 -25.52 23.44 10.35
N SER A 733 -24.55 24.36 10.43
CA SER A 733 -24.65 25.55 11.30
C SER A 733 -25.79 26.49 10.89
N VAL A 734 -25.97 26.71 9.57
CA VAL A 734 -27.04 27.54 9.01
C VAL A 734 -28.39 26.84 9.20
N LEU A 735 -28.47 25.53 8.93
CA LEU A 735 -29.68 24.73 9.16
C LEU A 735 -30.10 24.76 10.64
N LYS A 736 -29.14 24.56 11.57
CA LYS A 736 -29.37 24.55 13.02
C LYS A 736 -29.85 25.90 13.56
N SER A 737 -29.58 27.01 12.87
CA SER A 737 -30.19 28.31 13.21
C SER A 737 -31.73 28.31 13.08
N ASN A 738 -32.28 27.32 12.38
CA ASN A 738 -33.69 27.03 12.24
C ASN A 738 -34.54 28.23 11.78
N LYS A 739 -33.96 29.12 10.97
CA LYS A 739 -34.71 30.20 10.32
C LYS A 739 -35.85 29.58 9.51
N ASN A 740 -37.06 30.10 9.66
CA ASN A 740 -38.29 29.58 9.03
C ASN A 740 -38.59 28.09 9.35
N ASN A 741 -38.16 27.57 10.50
CA ASN A 741 -38.40 26.19 10.92
C ASN A 741 -37.80 25.10 10.02
N GLN A 742 -36.76 25.43 9.23
CA GLN A 742 -36.15 24.52 8.25
C GLN A 742 -35.61 23.23 8.86
N CYS A 743 -34.91 23.29 10.01
CA CYS A 743 -34.36 22.09 10.64
C CYS A 743 -35.46 21.12 11.09
N VAL A 744 -36.56 21.66 11.62
CA VAL A 744 -37.73 20.87 12.02
C VAL A 744 -38.43 20.29 10.80
N GLN A 745 -38.53 21.06 9.72
CA GLN A 745 -39.12 20.61 8.45
C GLN A 745 -38.33 19.44 7.86
N VAL A 746 -37.00 19.53 7.78
CA VAL A 746 -36.13 18.44 7.31
C VAL A 746 -36.34 17.16 8.12
N MET A 747 -36.41 17.25 9.45
CA MET A 747 -36.68 16.06 10.29
C MET A 747 -38.06 15.42 9.99
N LYS A 748 -39.09 16.24 9.75
CA LYS A 748 -40.44 15.76 9.38
C LYS A 748 -40.47 15.13 7.99
N ASP A 749 -39.74 15.71 7.04
CA ASP A 749 -39.68 15.22 5.67
C ASP A 749 -38.89 13.91 5.59
N LEU A 750 -37.82 13.77 6.36
CA LEU A 750 -37.08 12.50 6.47
C LEU A 750 -37.92 11.38 7.08
N LEU A 751 -38.71 11.69 8.12
CA LEU A 751 -39.67 10.74 8.68
C LEU A 751 -40.67 10.27 7.62
N ALA A 752 -41.23 11.21 6.85
CA ALA A 752 -42.16 10.91 5.76
C ALA A 752 -41.55 10.04 4.66
N ILE A 753 -40.29 10.33 4.29
CA ILE A 753 -39.56 9.58 3.27
C ILE A 753 -39.30 8.15 3.77
N ILE A 754 -38.80 7.97 5.01
CA ILE A 754 -38.54 6.63 5.58
C ILE A 754 -39.82 5.82 5.72
N ASP A 755 -40.93 6.45 6.13
CA ASP A 755 -42.24 5.80 6.21
C ASP A 755 -42.73 5.29 4.84
N SER A 756 -42.38 6.01 3.77
CA SER A 756 -42.77 5.65 2.40
C SER A 756 -41.77 4.71 1.72
N ALA A 757 -40.53 4.62 2.24
CA ALA A 757 -39.45 3.84 1.64
C ALA A 757 -39.75 2.34 1.57
N GLN A 758 -40.46 1.78 2.57
CA GLN A 758 -40.84 0.36 2.60
C GLN A 758 -41.75 -0.06 1.43
N ILE A 759 -42.48 0.88 0.83
CA ILE A 759 -43.38 0.63 -0.31
C ILE A 759 -42.63 0.75 -1.64
N LEU A 760 -41.64 1.65 -1.70
CA LEU A 760 -40.82 1.96 -2.89
C LEU A 760 -39.53 1.11 -2.98
N GLU A 761 -39.19 0.34 -1.94
CA GLU A 761 -38.04 -0.58 -1.90
C GLU A 761 -38.13 -1.71 -2.95
N GLN A 762 -39.34 -2.08 -3.40
CA GLN A 762 -39.54 -3.10 -4.45
C GLN A 762 -38.91 -2.72 -5.81
N ASP A 763 -38.69 -1.42 -6.06
CA ASP A 763 -38.05 -0.90 -7.27
C ASP A 763 -36.56 -0.53 -7.08
N GLY A 764 -36.01 -0.65 -5.86
CA GLY A 764 -34.61 -0.35 -5.55
C GLY A 764 -34.22 1.14 -5.53
N ALA A 765 -35.21 2.05 -5.54
CA ALA A 765 -34.96 3.50 -5.65
C ALA A 765 -34.53 4.20 -4.33
N LEU A 766 -34.82 3.61 -3.17
CA LEU A 766 -34.64 4.22 -1.85
C LEU A 766 -33.86 3.36 -0.84
N SER A 767 -33.18 2.29 -1.29
CA SER A 767 -32.54 1.31 -0.40
C SER A 767 -31.51 1.89 0.58
N ASP A 768 -30.75 2.92 0.17
CA ASP A 768 -29.70 3.52 0.99
C ASP A 768 -30.16 4.71 1.84
N THR A 769 -31.40 5.16 1.65
CA THR A 769 -31.97 6.35 2.33
C THR A 769 -31.86 6.28 3.86
N PRO A 770 -32.10 5.14 4.53
CA PRO A 770 -31.92 5.03 5.98
C PRO A 770 -30.46 5.24 6.40
N ILE A 771 -29.50 4.71 5.64
CA ILE A 771 -28.05 4.86 5.93
C ILE A 771 -27.64 6.32 5.76
N ILE A 772 -28.06 6.95 4.67
CA ILE A 772 -27.77 8.37 4.38
C ILE A 772 -28.37 9.25 5.48
N THR A 773 -29.61 8.96 5.91
CA THR A 773 -30.26 9.69 7.01
C THR A 773 -29.53 9.51 8.33
N ALA A 774 -29.10 8.28 8.66
CA ALA A 774 -28.33 8.03 9.88
C ALA A 774 -26.97 8.78 9.87
N ARG A 775 -26.30 8.85 8.71
CA ARG A 775 -25.08 9.68 8.54
C ARG A 775 -25.37 11.17 8.73
N PHE A 776 -26.45 11.69 8.16
CA PHE A 776 -26.88 13.07 8.36
C PHE A 776 -27.14 13.38 9.84
N VAL A 777 -27.81 12.48 10.58
CA VAL A 777 -28.03 12.62 12.03
C VAL A 777 -26.70 12.66 12.78
N SER A 778 -25.80 11.72 12.47
CA SER A 778 -24.46 11.62 13.10
C SER A 778 -23.60 12.87 12.86
N ALA A 779 -23.70 13.48 11.68
CA ALA A 779 -22.85 14.61 11.28
C ALA A 779 -23.45 15.99 11.65
N THR A 780 -24.77 16.15 11.54
CA THR A 780 -25.42 17.47 11.60
C THR A 780 -26.25 17.70 12.85
N LEU A 781 -26.99 16.66 13.27
CA LEU A 781 -27.96 16.77 14.37
C LEU A 781 -27.40 16.33 15.72
N PHE A 782 -26.21 15.75 15.77
CA PHE A 782 -25.65 15.17 17.00
C PHE A 782 -25.45 16.17 18.15
N ASP A 783 -25.20 17.44 17.84
CA ASP A 783 -24.92 18.51 18.79
C ASP A 783 -26.09 19.52 18.93
N LEU A 784 -27.30 19.12 18.55
CA LEU A 784 -28.47 20.01 18.51
C LEU A 784 -28.69 20.72 19.86
N GLN A 785 -28.81 22.05 19.84
CA GLN A 785 -29.09 22.89 21.00
C GLN A 785 -30.47 23.53 20.86
N VAL A 786 -31.42 23.15 21.72
CA VAL A 786 -32.81 23.61 21.65
C VAL A 786 -33.18 24.39 22.91
N ALA A 787 -33.99 25.45 22.74
CA ALA A 787 -34.53 26.20 23.87
C ALA A 787 -35.47 25.34 24.72
N GLY A 788 -35.44 25.51 26.04
CA GLY A 788 -36.14 24.63 26.99
C GLY A 788 -37.65 24.47 26.78
N GLY A 789 -38.31 25.40 26.10
CA GLY A 789 -39.74 25.29 25.74
C GLY A 789 -40.03 24.33 24.59
N ASP A 790 -39.08 24.14 23.68
CA ASP A 790 -39.25 23.37 22.43
C ASP A 790 -38.57 21.99 22.49
N THR A 791 -37.80 21.72 23.54
CA THR A 791 -37.08 20.45 23.74
C THR A 791 -38.01 19.25 23.65
N ALA A 792 -39.23 19.34 24.18
CA ALA A 792 -40.20 18.24 24.18
C ALA A 792 -40.63 17.84 22.76
N VAL A 793 -40.89 18.83 21.91
CA VAL A 793 -41.34 18.62 20.53
C VAL A 793 -40.19 18.07 19.68
N VAL A 794 -39.00 18.65 19.83
CA VAL A 794 -37.82 18.20 19.07
C VAL A 794 -37.39 16.80 19.50
N TRP A 795 -37.44 16.49 20.81
CA TRP A 795 -37.16 15.14 21.31
C TRP A 795 -38.11 14.09 20.70
N GLN A 796 -39.41 14.39 20.61
CA GLN A 796 -40.38 13.47 19.99
C GLN A 796 -40.06 13.20 18.51
N LEU A 797 -39.66 14.23 17.76
CA LEU A 797 -39.28 14.09 16.35
C LEU A 797 -38.01 13.25 16.17
N VAL A 798 -36.97 13.54 16.94
CA VAL A 798 -35.70 12.79 16.89
C VAL A 798 -35.91 11.34 17.35
N LEU A 799 -36.70 11.14 18.40
CA LEU A 799 -37.07 9.80 18.88
C LEU A 799 -37.80 9.00 17.80
N ALA A 800 -38.81 9.61 17.15
CA ALA A 800 -39.52 8.98 16.05
C ALA A 800 -38.56 8.62 14.90
N LEU A 801 -37.60 9.49 14.58
CA LEU A 801 -36.63 9.25 13.52
C LEU A 801 -35.75 8.04 13.83
N PHE A 802 -35.18 7.97 15.04
CA PHE A 802 -34.40 6.81 15.48
C PHE A 802 -35.25 5.54 15.53
N GLN A 803 -36.49 5.60 16.02
CA GLN A 803 -37.39 4.43 16.02
C GLN A 803 -37.60 3.88 14.61
N LYS A 804 -37.76 4.76 13.62
CA LYS A 804 -37.92 4.35 12.21
C LYS A 804 -36.64 3.79 11.62
N LEU A 805 -35.49 4.41 11.90
CA LEU A 805 -34.18 3.89 11.47
C LEU A 805 -33.90 2.49 12.06
N PHE A 806 -34.17 2.28 13.35
CA PHE A 806 -34.06 0.96 13.97
C PHE A 806 -35.07 -0.03 13.40
N ALA A 807 -36.32 0.38 13.14
CA ALA A 807 -37.30 -0.49 12.50
C ALA A 807 -36.86 -0.97 11.11
N SER A 808 -36.18 -0.12 10.32
CA SER A 808 -35.60 -0.50 9.03
C SER A 808 -34.52 -1.59 9.13
N THR A 809 -33.82 -1.70 10.26
CA THR A 809 -32.87 -2.81 10.48
C THR A 809 -33.57 -4.15 10.73
N TRP A 810 -34.80 -4.14 11.25
CA TRP A 810 -35.56 -5.35 11.60
C TRP A 810 -36.39 -5.90 10.43
N THR A 811 -36.81 -5.05 9.50
CA THR A 811 -37.61 -5.44 8.32
C THR A 811 -36.78 -6.01 7.17
N ALA A 812 -35.47 -5.75 7.14
CA ALA A 812 -34.53 -6.38 6.22
C ALA A 812 -34.34 -7.86 6.63
N SER A 813 -35.19 -8.75 6.12
CA SER A 813 -35.13 -10.18 6.45
C SER A 813 -33.79 -10.79 5.97
N HIS A 814 -33.14 -11.52 6.88
CA HIS A 814 -31.89 -12.30 6.72
C HIS A 814 -30.60 -11.52 6.42
N GLN A 815 -29.75 -11.37 7.45
CA GLN A 815 -28.27 -11.24 7.39
C GLN A 815 -27.67 -10.62 6.11
N THR A 816 -28.10 -9.42 5.71
CA THR A 816 -27.41 -8.64 4.68
C THR A 816 -26.37 -7.74 5.32
N SER A 817 -25.20 -7.61 4.69
CA SER A 817 -24.12 -6.70 5.12
C SER A 817 -24.59 -5.25 5.32
N GLN A 818 -25.61 -4.83 4.55
CA GLN A 818 -26.23 -3.50 4.61
C GLN A 818 -26.99 -3.26 5.92
N ALA A 819 -27.70 -4.25 6.47
CA ALA A 819 -28.39 -4.13 7.75
C ALA A 819 -27.38 -3.98 8.91
N THR A 820 -26.28 -4.72 8.87
CA THR A 820 -25.17 -4.60 9.84
C THR A 820 -24.50 -3.22 9.77
N LEU A 821 -24.27 -2.71 8.55
CA LEU A 821 -23.71 -1.37 8.34
C LEU A 821 -24.67 -0.29 8.87
N LEU A 822 -25.95 -0.37 8.52
CA LEU A 822 -26.98 0.56 9.00
C LEU A 822 -27.04 0.57 10.53
N LEU A 823 -27.08 -0.61 11.16
CA LEU A 823 -27.07 -0.73 12.61
C LEU A 823 -25.83 -0.05 13.22
N SER A 824 -24.64 -0.30 12.69
CA SER A 824 -23.40 0.33 13.15
C SER A 824 -23.46 1.87 13.08
N VAL A 825 -23.93 2.42 11.95
CA VAL A 825 -24.05 3.87 11.75
C VAL A 825 -25.12 4.48 12.66
N ILE A 826 -26.26 3.82 12.85
CA ILE A 826 -27.32 4.29 13.76
C ILE A 826 -26.81 4.32 15.21
N LEU A 827 -26.11 3.28 15.65
CA LEU A 827 -25.54 3.21 17.00
C LEU A 827 -24.52 4.32 17.23
N ASP A 828 -23.68 4.64 16.24
CA ASP A 828 -22.76 5.79 16.29
C ASP A 828 -23.51 7.13 16.38
N ALA A 829 -24.51 7.33 15.52
CA ALA A 829 -25.31 8.54 15.48
C ALA A 829 -26.03 8.79 16.82
N LEU A 830 -26.63 7.73 17.39
CA LEU A 830 -27.31 7.79 18.68
C LEU A 830 -26.33 8.10 19.82
N TYR A 831 -25.15 7.47 19.82
CA TYR A 831 -24.11 7.74 20.81
C TYR A 831 -23.68 9.22 20.79
N LYS A 832 -23.36 9.76 19.61
CA LYS A 832 -22.96 11.16 19.47
C LYS A 832 -24.08 12.11 19.87
N PHE A 833 -25.32 11.81 19.48
CA PHE A 833 -26.48 12.62 19.85
C PHE A 833 -26.67 12.71 21.37
N ILE A 834 -26.58 11.57 22.06
CA ILE A 834 -26.71 11.51 23.53
C ILE A 834 -25.55 12.23 24.22
N ALA A 835 -24.34 12.14 23.67
CA ALA A 835 -23.15 12.75 24.27
C ALA A 835 -23.13 14.28 24.15
N HIS A 836 -23.74 14.86 23.10
CA HIS A 836 -23.52 16.27 22.75
C HIS A 836 -24.79 17.15 22.68
N SER A 837 -26.00 16.58 22.62
CA SER A 837 -27.24 17.36 22.55
C SER A 837 -27.88 17.62 23.92
N ASN A 838 -28.50 18.80 24.09
CA ASN A 838 -29.27 19.17 25.29
C ASN A 838 -30.74 18.68 25.27
N VAL A 839 -31.17 18.02 24.19
CA VAL A 839 -32.57 17.58 23.97
C VAL A 839 -32.92 16.33 24.78
N VAL A 840 -31.91 15.57 25.23
CA VAL A 840 -32.07 14.26 25.91
C VAL A 840 -32.50 14.41 27.39
N GLU A 841 -32.59 15.62 27.92
CA GLU A 841 -32.90 15.87 29.34
C GLU A 841 -34.39 15.69 29.74
N LEU A 842 -35.27 15.21 28.85
CA LEU A 842 -36.69 14.99 29.15
C LEU A 842 -36.98 13.62 29.78
N PRO A 843 -37.51 13.56 31.02
CA PRO A 843 -37.84 12.30 31.67
C PRO A 843 -39.14 11.73 31.06
N GLY A 844 -39.09 10.52 30.52
CA GLY A 844 -40.33 9.78 30.22
C GLY A 844 -40.25 8.65 29.19
N VAL A 845 -39.31 8.67 28.24
CA VAL A 845 -39.11 7.55 27.33
C VAL A 845 -37.78 6.90 27.66
N ALA A 846 -37.82 5.69 28.21
CA ALA A 846 -36.61 4.96 28.53
C ALA A 846 -35.83 4.70 27.22
N LEU A 847 -34.54 5.03 27.18
CA LEU A 847 -33.64 4.59 26.10
C LEU A 847 -33.78 3.07 25.83
N ARG A 848 -34.18 2.32 26.87
CA ARG A 848 -34.54 0.88 26.81
C ARG A 848 -35.71 0.55 25.89
N THR A 849 -36.72 1.42 25.74
CA THR A 849 -37.83 1.20 24.80
C THR A 849 -37.41 1.45 23.35
N LEU A 850 -36.43 2.33 23.12
CA LEU A 850 -35.87 2.58 21.79
C LEU A 850 -34.91 1.47 21.34
N LEU A 851 -34.11 0.94 22.27
CA LEU A 851 -33.04 -0.03 22.01
C LEU A 851 -33.44 -1.50 22.25
N ALA A 852 -34.71 -1.82 22.50
CA ALA A 852 -35.22 -3.12 22.99
C ALA A 852 -34.29 -4.34 22.76
N ASN A 853 -34.09 -4.77 21.51
CA ASN A 853 -33.23 -5.91 21.13
C ASN A 853 -31.75 -5.52 20.81
N GLU A 854 -31.48 -4.25 20.53
CA GLU A 854 -30.17 -3.72 20.12
C GLU A 854 -29.33 -3.14 21.29
N PHE A 855 -29.81 -3.29 22.52
CA PHE A 855 -29.16 -2.76 23.73
C PHE A 855 -27.79 -3.40 24.01
N GLN A 856 -27.62 -4.69 23.70
CA GLN A 856 -26.35 -5.41 23.85
C GLN A 856 -25.30 -4.93 22.81
N PRO A 857 -25.62 -4.90 21.49
CA PRO A 857 -24.76 -4.29 20.47
C PRO A 857 -24.37 -2.84 20.77
N PHE A 858 -25.31 -2.02 21.26
CA PHE A 858 -25.01 -0.64 21.69
C PHE A 858 -23.98 -0.62 22.82
N ARG A 859 -24.17 -1.44 23.87
CA ARG A 859 -23.23 -1.52 24.99
C ARG A 859 -21.84 -2.00 24.54
N GLN A 860 -21.77 -2.95 23.62
CA GLN A 860 -20.52 -3.42 23.03
C GLN A 860 -19.82 -2.32 22.23
N SER A 861 -20.56 -1.63 21.34
CA SER A 861 -20.05 -0.51 20.53
C SER A 861 -19.47 0.62 21.40
N VAL A 862 -20.16 0.98 22.48
CA VAL A 862 -19.68 1.97 23.46
C VAL A 862 -18.43 1.48 24.20
N SER A 863 -18.40 0.20 24.62
CA SER A 863 -17.26 -0.37 25.35
C SER A 863 -15.98 -0.46 24.52
N MET A 864 -16.08 -0.65 23.20
CA MET A 864 -14.93 -0.71 22.27
C MET A 864 -14.24 0.65 22.09
N ARG A 865 -14.89 1.77 22.46
CA ARG A 865 -14.38 3.14 22.25
C ARG A 865 -13.64 3.76 23.44
N LYS A 866 -13.11 2.93 24.37
CA LYS A 866 -12.23 3.33 25.49
C LYS A 866 -12.77 4.47 26.39
N LEU A 867 -14.04 4.42 26.76
CA LEU A 867 -14.52 5.07 27.98
C LEU A 867 -14.91 3.96 28.96
N ALA A 868 -14.54 4.11 30.24
CA ALA A 868 -14.87 3.09 31.22
C ALA A 868 -16.41 2.92 31.26
N PRO A 869 -16.94 1.69 31.32
CA PRO A 869 -18.38 1.45 31.48
C PRO A 869 -18.98 2.23 32.66
N GLU A 870 -18.14 2.48 33.67
CA GLU A 870 -18.41 3.30 34.84
C GLU A 870 -18.56 4.79 34.50
N ASP A 871 -17.80 5.35 33.56
CA ASP A 871 -17.93 6.75 33.12
C ASP A 871 -19.18 6.97 32.28
N VAL A 872 -19.61 5.98 31.49
CA VAL A 872 -20.87 6.01 30.74
C VAL A 872 -22.07 5.86 31.68
N ALA A 873 -22.01 4.92 32.63
CA ALA A 873 -23.02 4.78 33.67
C ALA A 873 -23.10 6.04 34.55
N LYS A 874 -21.96 6.63 34.89
CA LYS A 874 -21.84 7.87 35.66
C LYS A 874 -22.29 9.07 34.84
N ALA A 875 -22.06 9.14 33.52
CA ALA A 875 -22.62 10.20 32.67
C ALA A 875 -24.16 10.10 32.59
N LEU A 876 -24.70 8.89 32.46
CA LEU A 876 -26.14 8.62 32.51
C LEU A 876 -26.76 8.94 33.89
N GLU A 877 -26.09 8.57 34.98
CA GLU A 877 -26.51 8.90 36.35
C GLU A 877 -26.34 10.39 36.66
N THR A 878 -25.29 11.04 36.15
CA THR A 878 -25.03 12.48 36.33
C THR A 878 -26.04 13.29 35.54
N ALA A 879 -26.42 12.86 34.34
CA ALA A 879 -27.52 13.44 33.59
C ALA A 879 -28.85 13.27 34.35
N GLN A 880 -29.19 12.05 34.81
CA GLN A 880 -30.40 11.81 35.60
C GLN A 880 -30.46 12.63 36.92
N SER A 881 -29.35 12.73 37.64
CA SER A 881 -29.28 13.43 38.93
C SER A 881 -29.20 14.95 38.77
N SER A 882 -28.53 15.46 37.72
CA SER A 882 -28.53 16.87 37.29
C SER A 882 -29.95 17.33 36.97
N THR A 883 -30.69 16.54 36.19
CA THR A 883 -32.07 16.84 35.81
C THR A 883 -33.00 16.77 37.02
N LEU A 884 -32.82 15.84 37.95
CA LEU A 884 -33.64 15.74 39.17
C LEU A 884 -33.37 16.90 40.15
N GLN A 885 -32.13 17.40 40.22
CA GLN A 885 -31.80 18.62 40.97
C GLN A 885 -32.30 19.89 40.27
N SER A 886 -32.21 19.98 38.95
CA SER A 886 -32.78 21.06 38.14
C SER A 886 -34.30 21.13 38.28
N LEU A 887 -34.97 19.98 38.26
CA LEU A 887 -36.42 19.85 38.40
C LEU A 887 -36.88 20.13 39.83
N LYS A 888 -36.12 19.72 40.86
CA LYS A 888 -36.36 20.15 42.25
C LYS A 888 -36.14 21.66 42.46
N ARG A 889 -35.15 22.27 41.79
CA ARG A 889 -34.93 23.73 41.84
C ARG A 889 -36.02 24.49 41.10
N SER A 890 -36.44 23.99 39.93
CA SER A 890 -37.56 24.50 39.14
C SER A 890 -38.89 24.41 39.92
N GLN A 891 -39.22 23.23 40.46
CA GLN A 891 -40.39 23.03 41.32
C GLN A 891 -40.33 23.89 42.59
N ASN A 892 -39.17 24.01 43.26
CA ASN A 892 -39.05 24.88 44.42
C ASN A 892 -39.14 26.37 44.08
N SER A 893 -38.70 26.78 42.88
CA SER A 893 -38.81 28.16 42.40
C SER A 893 -40.24 28.50 41.98
N GLN A 894 -40.94 27.58 41.33
CA GLN A 894 -42.36 27.69 40.98
C GLN A 894 -43.25 27.60 42.22
N TYR A 895 -42.88 26.77 43.20
CA TYR A 895 -43.56 26.66 44.49
C TYR A 895 -43.35 27.90 45.37
N ARG A 896 -42.15 28.51 45.38
CA ARG A 896 -41.95 29.83 46.01
C ARG A 896 -42.76 30.91 45.30
N ALA A 897 -42.74 30.96 43.97
CA ALA A 897 -43.52 31.92 43.21
C ALA A 897 -45.05 31.73 43.37
N PHE A 898 -45.49 30.48 43.62
CA PHE A 898 -46.88 30.14 43.93
C PHE A 898 -47.26 30.53 45.37
N ARG A 899 -46.40 30.21 46.35
CA ARG A 899 -46.57 30.57 47.77
C ARG A 899 -46.50 32.07 48.02
N ASP A 900 -45.64 32.79 47.31
CA ASP A 900 -45.54 34.26 47.37
C ASP A 900 -46.76 34.94 46.74
N ARG A 901 -47.50 34.24 45.87
CA ARG A 901 -48.77 34.70 45.27
C ARG A 901 -50.01 34.31 46.08
N PHE A 902 -49.94 33.25 46.91
CA PHE A 902 -51.07 32.73 47.69
C PHE A 902 -50.61 32.24 49.08
N PRO A 903 -50.54 33.12 50.09
CA PRO A 903 -49.97 32.79 51.41
C PRO A 903 -50.89 31.99 52.37
N ASP A 904 -52.16 31.73 52.02
CA ASP A 904 -53.19 31.24 52.95
C ASP A 904 -53.58 29.75 52.83
N GLU A 905 -52.82 28.90 52.13
CA GLU A 905 -53.11 27.45 52.12
C GLU A 905 -52.43 26.70 53.29
N PRO A 906 -53.19 25.93 54.12
CA PRO A 906 -52.61 25.15 55.20
C PRO A 906 -51.85 23.92 54.67
N ALA A 907 -50.65 23.71 55.21
CA ALA A 907 -49.65 22.72 54.74
C ALA A 907 -50.03 21.23 54.88
N GLU A 908 -51.26 20.89 55.25
CA GLU A 908 -51.59 19.54 55.73
C GLU A 908 -52.02 18.53 54.65
N PHE A 909 -52.13 18.93 53.37
CA PHE A 909 -52.58 18.00 52.32
C PHE A 909 -51.48 17.24 51.55
N TYR A 910 -50.19 17.53 51.79
CA TYR A 910 -49.09 16.88 51.05
C TYR A 910 -48.18 15.97 51.88
N ASP A 911 -48.44 15.80 53.18
CA ASP A 911 -47.62 14.96 54.06
C ASP A 911 -47.94 13.44 53.96
N ARG A 912 -48.71 13.03 52.94
CA ARG A 912 -49.16 11.63 52.77
C ARG A 912 -48.27 10.76 51.88
N PHE A 913 -47.23 11.31 51.24
CA PHE A 913 -46.28 10.54 50.42
C PHE A 913 -44.89 10.37 51.04
N GLY A 914 -44.71 10.77 52.31
CA GLY A 914 -43.41 10.82 52.98
C GLY A 914 -43.29 10.00 54.27
N LYS A 915 -43.83 8.78 54.35
CA LYS A 915 -43.55 7.87 55.47
C LYS A 915 -43.33 6.44 55.00
N ASN A 916 -42.07 6.13 54.69
CA ASN A 916 -41.39 4.89 55.06
C ASN A 916 -39.96 4.97 54.54
N ILE A 917 -39.04 5.39 55.40
CA ILE A 917 -37.67 4.88 55.58
C ILE A 917 -37.10 5.64 56.79
N SER A 918 -36.83 4.89 57.85
CA SER A 918 -36.28 5.34 59.12
C SER A 918 -34.89 5.96 58.92
N VAL A 919 -34.77 7.25 59.22
CA VAL A 919 -33.48 7.92 59.43
C VAL A 919 -33.10 7.75 60.90
N THR A 920 -32.07 6.96 61.18
CA THR A 920 -31.36 7.02 62.45
C THR A 920 -30.44 8.24 62.43
N SER A 921 -30.76 9.22 63.28
CA SER A 921 -29.96 10.42 63.48
C SER A 921 -28.67 10.10 64.23
N THR A 922 -27.53 10.53 63.70
CA THR A 922 -26.35 10.84 64.52
C THR A 922 -25.87 12.25 64.24
N LYS A 923 -25.66 12.98 65.34
CA LYS A 923 -25.26 14.39 65.46
C LYS A 923 -23.73 14.52 65.48
N ARG A 924 -23.23 15.68 65.00
CA ARG A 924 -21.87 16.29 65.08
C ARG A 924 -20.87 15.77 64.03
N SER A 925 -19.97 16.59 63.44
CA SER A 925 -19.38 17.87 63.87
C SER A 925 -19.12 18.84 62.70
N ALA A 926 -18.77 20.07 63.07
CA ALA A 926 -18.39 21.20 62.24
C ALA A 926 -17.01 21.04 61.56
N GLU A 927 -16.74 22.02 60.66
CA GLU A 927 -15.47 22.37 60.00
C GLU A 927 -15.09 21.57 58.74
N ASN A 928 -15.42 22.13 57.56
CA ASN A 928 -14.41 22.67 56.64
C ASN A 928 -15.07 23.36 55.43
N SER A 929 -14.94 24.68 55.43
CA SER A 929 -15.15 25.55 54.28
C SER A 929 -13.92 25.50 53.37
N GLU A 930 -14.15 25.78 52.09
CA GLU A 930 -13.20 26.17 51.03
C GLU A 930 -12.46 25.08 50.23
N ALA A 931 -13.02 24.78 49.05
CA ALA A 931 -12.38 25.07 47.76
C ALA A 931 -13.37 24.87 46.58
N LEU A 932 -14.35 25.76 46.42
CA LEU A 932 -15.06 25.95 45.14
C LEU A 932 -14.23 26.90 44.27
N PRO A 933 -14.10 26.66 42.94
CA PRO A 933 -13.21 27.44 42.11
C PRO A 933 -13.76 28.87 41.91
N GLN A 934 -13.08 29.84 42.52
CA GLN A 934 -13.30 31.29 42.45
C GLN A 934 -13.44 31.88 41.03
N LYS A 935 -13.21 31.10 39.96
CA LYS A 935 -13.38 31.52 38.55
C LYS A 935 -14.84 31.76 38.17
N ARG A 936 -15.78 30.93 38.64
CA ARG A 936 -17.20 31.10 38.27
C ARG A 936 -17.81 32.35 38.89
N HIS A 937 -17.51 32.64 40.17
CA HIS A 937 -18.00 33.85 40.81
C HIS A 937 -17.47 35.14 40.18
N LYS A 938 -16.21 35.15 39.70
CA LYS A 938 -15.66 36.32 39.00
C LYS A 938 -16.32 36.55 37.63
N ILE A 939 -16.66 35.49 36.89
CA ILE A 939 -17.37 35.60 35.61
C ILE A 939 -18.84 36.00 35.84
N THR A 940 -19.52 35.43 36.84
CA THR A 940 -20.89 35.82 37.16
C THR A 940 -20.96 37.27 37.66
N HIS A 941 -19.97 37.71 38.45
CA HIS A 941 -19.85 39.10 38.88
C HIS A 941 -19.52 40.03 37.71
N PHE A 942 -18.66 39.62 36.77
CA PHE A 942 -18.35 40.40 35.57
C PHE A 942 -19.56 40.53 34.63
N VAL A 943 -20.31 39.45 34.41
CA VAL A 943 -21.56 39.48 33.61
C VAL A 943 -22.64 40.30 34.31
N SER A 944 -22.71 40.26 35.64
CA SER A 944 -23.58 41.14 36.44
C SER A 944 -23.20 42.59 36.26
N LEU A 945 -21.91 42.93 36.36
CA LEU A 945 -21.39 44.28 36.21
C LEU A 945 -21.64 44.83 34.79
N CYS A 946 -21.42 44.01 33.75
CA CYS A 946 -21.70 44.40 32.37
C CYS A 946 -23.19 44.67 32.14
N ARG A 947 -24.09 43.86 32.71
CA ARG A 947 -25.54 44.09 32.61
C ARG A 947 -25.99 45.31 33.42
N GLU A 948 -25.34 45.59 34.54
CA GLU A 948 -25.64 46.76 35.35
C GLU A 948 -25.17 48.05 34.65
N ILE A 949 -24.01 48.02 34.00
CA ILE A 949 -23.51 49.11 33.14
C ILE A 949 -24.40 49.29 31.91
N GLU A 950 -24.83 48.21 31.25
CA GLU A 950 -25.77 48.24 30.13
C GLU A 950 -27.13 48.82 30.55
N SER A 951 -27.63 48.46 31.74
CA SER A 951 -28.85 49.01 32.33
C SER A 951 -28.71 50.49 32.73
N LEU A 952 -27.54 50.91 33.21
CA LEU A 952 -27.25 52.30 33.54
C LEU A 952 -27.16 53.17 32.28
N LEU A 953 -26.48 52.69 31.24
CA LEU A 953 -26.36 53.39 29.96
C LEU A 953 -27.70 53.48 29.21
N SER A 954 -28.53 52.44 29.27
CA SER A 954 -29.84 52.43 28.62
C SER A 954 -30.92 53.23 29.35
N SER A 955 -30.67 53.69 30.58
CA SER A 955 -31.61 54.50 31.36
C SER A 955 -31.30 56.01 31.37
N MET A 956 -30.24 56.46 30.68
CA MET A 956 -29.89 57.88 30.58
C MET A 956 -30.25 58.44 29.20
N GLU A 957 -31.08 59.49 29.17
CA GLU A 957 -31.63 60.07 27.93
C GLU A 957 -30.69 61.09 27.23
N ASP A 958 -29.51 61.40 27.78
CA ASP A 958 -28.63 62.46 27.24
C ASP A 958 -27.18 61.97 27.02
N ASP A 959 -26.79 61.81 25.75
CA ASP A 959 -25.53 61.21 25.26
C ASP A 959 -24.27 61.93 25.76
N LYS A 960 -24.37 63.23 26.08
CA LYS A 960 -23.23 64.01 26.63
C LYS A 960 -22.85 63.62 28.06
N THR A 961 -23.80 63.12 28.84
CA THR A 961 -23.55 62.64 30.22
C THR A 961 -22.97 61.24 30.24
N ALA A 962 -23.37 60.37 29.32
CA ALA A 962 -22.79 59.03 29.14
C ALA A 962 -21.30 59.07 28.78
N ALA A 963 -20.90 60.02 27.92
CA ALA A 963 -19.51 60.19 27.48
C ALA A 963 -18.56 60.64 28.61
N ASN A 964 -19.03 61.41 29.60
CA ASN A 964 -18.20 61.85 30.72
C ASN A 964 -17.98 60.75 31.77
N ILE A 965 -18.92 59.80 31.93
CA ILE A 965 -18.79 58.66 32.85
C ILE A 965 -17.86 57.58 32.28
N LEU A 966 -17.85 57.38 30.96
CA LEU A 966 -16.96 56.43 30.26
C LEU A 966 -15.47 56.81 30.31
N SER A 967 -15.12 58.01 30.79
CA SER A 967 -13.72 58.40 31.05
C SER A 967 -13.17 57.94 32.41
N GLY A 968 -13.99 57.24 33.20
CA GLY A 968 -13.61 56.73 34.52
C GLY A 968 -12.77 55.46 34.44
N LYS A 969 -11.65 55.50 35.16
CA LYS A 969 -10.71 54.43 35.58
C LYS A 969 -11.25 52.98 35.63
N GLU A 970 -12.54 52.78 35.87
CA GLU A 970 -13.21 51.48 35.89
C GLU A 970 -13.30 50.81 34.51
N LEU A 971 -13.44 51.59 33.42
CA LEU A 971 -13.43 51.04 32.06
C LEU A 971 -12.02 50.63 31.64
N GLU A 972 -11.00 51.39 32.04
CA GLU A 972 -9.58 51.06 31.86
C GLU A 972 -9.18 49.83 32.68
N ASP A 973 -9.66 49.71 33.93
CA ASP A 973 -9.44 48.53 34.77
C ASP A 973 -10.14 47.29 34.18
N ALA A 974 -11.35 47.43 33.62
CA ALA A 974 -12.06 46.34 32.94
C ALA A 974 -11.37 45.90 31.64
N THR A 975 -10.86 46.84 30.84
CA THR A 975 -10.08 46.52 29.62
C THR A 975 -8.72 45.91 29.95
N ALA A 976 -8.07 46.36 31.02
CA ALA A 976 -6.83 45.76 31.52
C ALA A 976 -7.04 44.32 32.00
N VAL A 977 -8.14 44.03 32.70
CA VAL A 977 -8.51 42.66 33.11
C VAL A 977 -8.83 41.78 31.90
N LEU A 978 -9.51 42.32 30.88
CA LEU A 978 -9.81 41.61 29.63
C LEU A 978 -8.53 41.27 28.85
N HIS A 979 -7.59 42.22 28.75
CA HIS A 979 -6.29 42.01 28.10
C HIS A 979 -5.43 40.98 28.86
N LYS A 980 -5.46 40.99 30.19
CA LYS A 980 -4.75 39.99 31.03
C LYS A 980 -5.34 38.58 30.92
N LEU A 981 -6.65 38.47 30.65
CA LEU A 981 -7.33 37.20 30.40
C LEU A 981 -7.03 36.67 28.99
N LEU A 982 -7.09 37.53 27.97
CA LEU A 982 -6.78 37.17 26.57
C LEU A 982 -5.30 36.79 26.39
N ALA A 983 -4.37 37.48 27.06
CA ALA A 983 -2.95 37.14 27.03
C ALA A 983 -2.62 35.78 27.68
N LYS A 984 -3.50 35.25 28.55
CA LYS A 984 -3.34 33.92 29.17
C LYS A 984 -3.92 32.79 28.32
N THR A 985 -4.89 33.06 27.45
CA THR A 985 -5.46 32.05 26.53
C THR A 985 -4.56 31.79 25.31
N ILE A 986 -3.75 32.77 24.89
CA ILE A 986 -2.83 32.62 23.76
C ILE A 986 -1.66 31.63 24.05
N LYS A 987 -1.41 31.27 25.32
CA LYS A 987 -0.39 30.26 25.70
C LYS A 987 -0.91 28.82 25.81
N LEU A 988 -2.13 28.51 25.35
CA LEU A 988 -2.74 27.18 25.43
C LEU A 988 -3.13 26.57 24.07
N CYS A 989 -2.55 27.04 22.97
CA CYS A 989 -2.41 26.24 21.74
C CYS A 989 -1.03 25.57 21.73
N PRO A 990 -0.92 24.24 21.89
CA PRO A 990 -0.07 23.44 21.00
C PRO A 990 -0.64 23.45 19.57
#